data_AF-A0A1L0C2X4-F1
#
_entry.id   AF-A0A1L0C2X4-F1
#
_cell.length_a   1.000
_cell.length_b   1.000
_cell.length_c   1.000
_cell.angle_alpha   90.00
_cell.angle_beta   90.00
_cell.angle_gamma   90.00
#
_symmetry.space_group_name_H-M   'P 1'
#
loop_
_entity.id
_entity.type
_entity.pdbx_description
1 polymer ?
#
loop_
_entity_poly.entity_id
_entity_poly.type
_entity_poly.pdbx_seq_one_letter_code
_entity_poly.pdbx_strand_id
1 'polypeptide(L)'
;MYQLRSTLTGHELDVRGVTAISENVIVSGSRDGTARLWDIQYNMDISSNNEICFLSPTGAFINAVESLPIDPANPLVAIGGKDAVIYISDIHDSFVKQGDDFGKYQLIGHQGNVCSLNYKDGSLISSSWDCTAKVWDLTNFGVKYDLVGHTASVWDAQIVDATEGIYLTCSADRTIRKWRGDVEIAKYTGHNDVIRKLLVLPCGTKFVSASNDCTLKVWDLASGNVLQTLVGHDSFIYDIGILSNGDLVSTAEDRSVRIWHNGTVAQAITLPCISVWSVAVLPNDDIAVGGSDKLIYVFTTDKERAATAEGVAQFKALVEKSTISEQSLDNLKKTDIPGYDRLQKPGKEEGSTIMVKNPAGVIEAHQWTGGEWVKIGDVVDSAGGSSGKKDYNGVEYDYVFDVDVEDGKPPLKLPYNAGENPYTAAERFLANNDLPGSYADEVVRFINQNTAGFQLDEQLGATPGAASEAPKVNTPASSAPVASASSLFPQSTLITFKDYKSEQLIKGFIKFNSQMNEEKKFSTLEEKSVETALNDLKSKQALFLINSIIPKILKEWGKSQKLIAFDMLRISIPRVSTIDLLQSTEAAENIVEMLLLSLEELEENDVPLFMMISKVLCGLTASTLFAQLFLTIGDDNSVGLSTYFDTLVERSSIVIKIFTTSPASQSHKLYKSALSAFASFIFDLSAYPLSNKSLNFNAGSLQPVSSFLDDVAEDIINEDEESTYRLCVAFGNLKVLGATNSNPQWLSTSEKVYTEARFQEVYKAL
;
A
#
# COMPACT_ATOMS: atom_id res chain seq x y z
N MET A 1 25.11 -11.26 24.07
CA MET A 1 23.63 -11.22 23.98
C MET A 1 23.26 -9.80 23.64
N TYR A 2 22.48 -9.63 22.59
CA TYR A 2 21.88 -8.38 22.21
C TYR A 2 20.85 -7.93 23.25
N GLN A 3 20.85 -6.66 23.57
CA GLN A 3 19.91 -5.99 24.47
C GLN A 3 19.35 -4.78 23.75
N LEU A 4 18.16 -4.33 24.16
CA LEU A 4 17.57 -3.11 23.60
C LEU A 4 18.54 -1.95 23.82
N ARG A 5 18.82 -1.19 22.75
CA ARG A 5 19.49 0.12 22.76
C ARG A 5 18.46 1.24 22.77
N SER A 6 17.53 1.22 21.82
CA SER A 6 16.55 2.30 21.65
C SER A 6 15.29 1.83 20.94
N THR A 7 14.15 2.46 21.25
CA THR A 7 12.92 2.37 20.45
C THR A 7 12.69 3.71 19.75
N LEU A 8 12.59 3.71 18.43
CA LEU A 8 12.44 4.92 17.64
C LEU A 8 10.99 5.08 17.18
N THR A 9 10.43 6.26 17.42
CA THR A 9 9.04 6.61 17.12
C THR A 9 8.98 7.72 16.08
N GLY A 10 8.06 7.62 15.11
CA GLY A 10 7.87 8.69 14.13
C GLY A 10 7.06 8.29 12.90
N HIS A 11 7.17 7.05 12.45
CA HIS A 11 6.32 6.55 11.38
C HIS A 11 4.86 6.34 11.83
N GLU A 12 3.94 6.42 10.88
CA GLU A 12 2.50 6.28 11.14
C GLU A 12 1.92 4.93 10.68
N LEU A 13 2.68 4.18 9.87
CA LEU A 13 2.38 2.84 9.37
C LEU A 13 3.64 1.94 9.40
N ASP A 14 3.50 0.66 9.01
CA ASP A 14 4.56 -0.35 9.00
C ASP A 14 5.90 0.17 8.48
N VAL A 15 6.99 -0.13 9.19
CA VAL A 15 8.34 0.16 8.73
C VAL A 15 8.85 -1.00 7.89
N ARG A 16 8.91 -0.80 6.56
CA ARG A 16 9.13 -1.88 5.58
C ARG A 16 10.58 -2.04 5.14
N GLY A 17 11.38 -1.00 5.26
CA GLY A 17 12.81 -1.05 4.98
C GLY A 17 13.58 -0.24 6.02
N VAL A 18 14.78 -0.71 6.36
CA VAL A 18 15.75 -0.01 7.20
C VAL A 18 17.12 -0.23 6.56
N THR A 19 17.94 0.81 6.44
CA THR A 19 19.31 0.74 5.95
C THR A 19 20.24 1.53 6.86
N ALA A 20 21.45 1.01 7.08
CA ALA A 20 22.49 1.72 7.81
C ALA A 20 23.20 2.73 6.90
N ILE A 21 23.41 3.94 7.41
CA ILE A 21 24.25 4.97 6.78
C ILE A 21 25.62 5.01 7.48
N SER A 22 25.60 4.96 8.82
CA SER A 22 26.80 4.92 9.66
C SER A 22 26.52 4.14 10.96
N GLU A 23 27.47 4.12 11.88
CA GLU A 23 27.32 3.51 13.21
C GLU A 23 26.19 4.12 14.07
N ASN A 24 25.78 5.35 13.73
CA ASN A 24 24.79 6.11 14.50
C ASN A 24 23.69 6.72 13.63
N VAL A 25 23.66 6.43 12.33
CA VAL A 25 22.66 7.00 11.42
C VAL A 25 22.06 5.88 10.60
N ILE A 26 20.74 5.80 10.61
CA ILE A 26 19.96 4.88 9.79
C ILE A 26 18.91 5.64 9.00
N VAL A 27 18.45 5.07 7.89
CA VAL A 27 17.26 5.53 7.18
C VAL A 27 16.25 4.41 7.13
N SER A 28 14.98 4.73 7.36
CA SER A 28 13.87 3.80 7.23
C SER A 28 12.87 4.27 6.19
N GLY A 29 12.15 3.32 5.58
CA GLY A 29 11.01 3.57 4.70
C GLY A 29 9.75 2.92 5.23
N SER A 30 8.62 3.63 5.13
CA SER A 30 7.33 3.16 5.65
C SER A 30 6.21 3.25 4.64
N ARG A 31 5.16 2.46 4.91
CA ARG A 31 3.87 2.56 4.22
C ARG A 31 3.16 3.89 4.42
N ASP A 32 3.60 4.73 5.36
CA ASP A 32 3.12 6.11 5.50
C ASP A 32 3.59 7.04 4.37
N GLY A 33 4.40 6.52 3.43
CA GLY A 33 4.91 7.25 2.28
C GLY A 33 6.12 8.12 2.61
N THR A 34 6.70 7.99 3.81
CA THR A 34 7.92 8.71 4.21
C THR A 34 9.13 7.79 4.28
N ALA A 35 10.30 8.32 3.89
CA ALA A 35 11.58 7.81 4.35
C ALA A 35 12.17 8.78 5.37
N ARG A 36 12.61 8.25 6.50
CA ARG A 36 13.06 9.03 7.65
C ARG A 36 14.51 8.71 7.97
N LEU A 37 15.30 9.75 8.19
CA LEU A 37 16.63 9.70 8.74
C LEU A 37 16.54 9.69 10.26
N TRP A 38 17.34 8.84 10.92
CA TRP A 38 17.39 8.74 12.38
C TRP A 38 18.83 8.88 12.85
N ASP A 39 19.05 9.83 13.76
CA ASP A 39 20.30 9.92 14.50
C ASP A 39 20.13 9.25 15.86
N ILE A 40 20.81 8.12 16.01
CA ILE A 40 20.79 7.28 17.20
C ILE A 40 22.06 7.43 18.04
N GLN A 41 22.88 8.46 17.83
CA GLN A 41 24.15 8.69 18.54
C GLN A 41 24.01 8.58 20.06
N TYR A 42 22.93 9.11 20.60
CA TYR A 42 22.64 9.03 22.03
C TYR A 42 21.77 7.81 22.34
N ASN A 43 22.11 7.11 23.41
CA ASN A 43 21.24 6.10 24.00
C ASN A 43 19.96 6.79 24.48
N MET A 44 18.85 6.53 23.80
CA MET A 44 17.53 7.05 24.13
C MET A 44 16.55 5.88 24.24
N ASP A 45 15.97 5.67 25.43
CA ASP A 45 15.01 4.58 25.64
C ASP A 45 13.85 4.68 24.64
N ILE A 46 13.33 5.90 24.41
CA ILE A 46 12.33 6.25 23.40
C ILE A 46 12.72 7.61 22.78
N SER A 47 12.77 7.70 21.45
CA SER A 47 13.12 8.96 20.76
C SER A 47 12.34 9.17 19.46
N SER A 48 12.03 10.44 19.20
CA SER A 48 11.53 10.93 17.91
C SER A 48 12.59 11.74 17.15
N ASN A 49 13.89 11.49 17.41
CA ASN A 49 15.00 12.17 16.73
C ASN A 49 15.12 11.68 15.29
N ASN A 50 14.23 12.18 14.45
CA ASN A 50 14.18 11.85 13.04
C ASN A 50 13.81 13.05 12.19
N GLU A 51 14.22 12.97 10.92
CA GLU A 51 13.89 13.93 9.89
C GLU A 51 13.31 13.17 8.70
N ILE A 52 12.23 13.70 8.11
CA ILE A 52 11.72 13.16 6.85
C ILE A 52 12.71 13.59 5.77
N CYS A 53 13.50 12.64 5.27
CA CYS A 53 14.45 12.88 4.18
C CYS A 53 13.82 12.69 2.80
N PHE A 54 12.67 12.00 2.73
CA PHE A 54 11.90 11.82 1.51
C PHE A 54 10.41 11.64 1.82
N LEU A 55 9.55 12.23 0.98
CA LEU A 55 8.10 12.06 0.98
C LEU A 55 7.66 11.62 -0.42
N SER A 56 6.91 10.51 -0.50
CA SER A 56 6.37 10.03 -1.77
C SER A 56 5.46 11.11 -2.39
N PRO A 57 5.68 11.49 -3.67
CA PRO A 57 4.87 12.51 -4.35
C PRO A 57 3.39 12.15 -4.43
N THR A 58 3.08 10.86 -4.40
CA THR A 58 1.73 10.31 -4.54
C THR A 58 1.16 9.80 -3.21
N GLY A 59 1.92 9.90 -2.12
CA GLY A 59 1.60 9.23 -0.85
C GLY A 59 1.67 7.70 -0.93
N ALA A 60 2.35 7.16 -1.95
CA ALA A 60 2.49 5.72 -2.14
C ALA A 60 3.39 5.08 -1.08
N PHE A 61 3.14 3.81 -0.80
CA PHE A 61 3.91 3.04 0.18
C PHE A 61 5.37 2.94 -0.23
N ILE A 62 6.28 3.21 0.71
CA ILE A 62 7.70 2.91 0.55
C ILE A 62 7.94 1.52 1.13
N ASN A 63 8.53 0.64 0.31
CA ASN A 63 8.76 -0.76 0.67
C ASN A 63 10.25 -1.14 0.68
N ALA A 64 11.12 -0.33 0.07
CA ALA A 64 12.55 -0.56 0.04
C ALA A 64 13.31 0.75 0.22
N VAL A 65 14.38 0.72 1.02
CA VAL A 65 15.37 1.78 1.15
C VAL A 65 16.76 1.17 1.12
N GLU A 66 17.72 1.82 0.48
CA GLU A 66 19.10 1.35 0.39
C GLU A 66 20.08 2.53 0.41
N SER A 67 21.15 2.42 1.19
CA SER A 67 22.18 3.46 1.25
C SER A 67 23.07 3.44 0.00
N LEU A 68 23.38 4.63 -0.50
CA LEU A 68 24.27 4.86 -1.63
C LEU A 68 25.48 5.69 -1.15
N PRO A 69 26.51 5.06 -0.56
CA PRO A 69 27.72 5.75 -0.09
C PRO A 69 28.66 6.12 -1.25
N ILE A 70 28.13 6.77 -2.30
CA ILE A 70 28.87 7.22 -3.48
C ILE A 70 29.80 8.38 -3.11
N ASP A 71 29.28 9.34 -2.33
CA ASP A 71 30.05 10.39 -1.69
C ASP A 71 29.91 10.24 -0.17
N PRO A 72 30.97 9.79 0.55
CA PRO A 72 30.92 9.66 2.00
C PRO A 72 30.63 10.97 2.74
N ALA A 73 30.89 12.13 2.11
CA ALA A 73 30.56 13.43 2.71
C ALA A 73 29.07 13.77 2.58
N ASN A 74 28.40 13.25 1.55
CA ASN A 74 26.98 13.49 1.24
C ASN A 74 26.34 12.18 0.75
N PRO A 75 26.10 11.20 1.64
CA PRO A 75 25.57 9.93 1.22
C PRO A 75 24.14 10.11 0.69
N LEU A 76 23.81 9.35 -0.35
CA LEU A 76 22.47 9.33 -0.92
C LEU A 76 21.72 8.10 -0.41
N VAL A 77 20.40 8.10 -0.58
CA VAL A 77 19.56 6.93 -0.35
C VAL A 77 18.68 6.68 -1.55
N ALA A 78 18.60 5.42 -1.97
CA ALA A 78 17.61 4.94 -2.92
C ALA A 78 16.33 4.54 -2.18
N ILE A 79 15.18 4.97 -2.67
CA ILE A 79 13.86 4.72 -2.09
C ILE A 79 12.95 4.13 -3.17
N GLY A 80 12.41 2.94 -2.94
CA GLY A 80 11.51 2.24 -3.87
C GLY A 80 10.19 1.85 -3.19
N GLY A 81 9.11 1.84 -3.96
CA GLY A 81 7.78 1.61 -3.41
C GLY A 81 6.72 1.22 -4.42
N LYS A 82 5.47 1.41 -4.01
CA LYS A 82 4.26 0.97 -4.73
C LYS A 82 4.07 1.71 -6.07
N ASP A 83 4.60 2.92 -6.21
CA ASP A 83 4.52 3.74 -7.42
C ASP A 83 5.46 3.28 -8.55
N ALA A 84 6.26 2.23 -8.33
CA ALA A 84 7.18 1.62 -9.28
C ALA A 84 8.35 2.52 -9.72
N VAL A 85 8.55 3.66 -9.06
CA VAL A 85 9.69 4.56 -9.26
C VAL A 85 10.69 4.34 -8.14
N ILE A 86 11.98 4.46 -8.45
CA ILE A 86 13.03 4.52 -7.42
C ILE A 86 13.58 5.93 -7.40
N TYR A 87 13.49 6.57 -6.24
CA TYR A 87 14.00 7.91 -6.00
C TYR A 87 15.38 7.82 -5.36
N ILE A 88 16.32 8.64 -5.81
CA ILE A 88 17.62 8.82 -5.16
C ILE A 88 17.61 10.19 -4.50
N SER A 89 17.70 10.24 -3.18
CA SER A 89 17.62 11.48 -2.40
C SER A 89 18.88 11.73 -1.59
N ASP A 90 19.21 13.00 -1.34
CA ASP A 90 20.13 13.38 -0.27
C ASP A 90 19.51 13.04 1.10
N ILE A 91 20.35 12.71 2.09
CA ILE A 91 19.90 12.39 3.46
C ILE A 91 19.72 13.62 4.36
N HIS A 92 20.48 14.68 4.07
CA HIS A 92 20.49 15.96 4.77
C HIS A 92 20.18 17.05 3.74
N ASP A 93 19.52 18.13 4.14
CA ASP A 93 19.10 19.26 3.28
C ASP A 93 17.89 19.03 2.34
N SER A 94 17.17 17.91 2.46
CA SER A 94 15.79 17.80 1.96
C SER A 94 14.82 18.62 2.83
N PHE A 95 15.09 19.91 3.05
CA PHE A 95 14.10 20.82 3.64
C PHE A 95 12.95 20.95 2.65
N VAL A 96 11.98 20.05 2.80
CA VAL A 96 10.72 19.99 2.05
C VAL A 96 10.01 21.33 2.17
N LYS A 97 10.30 22.25 1.26
CA LYS A 97 9.25 23.12 0.73
C LYS A 97 8.49 22.29 -0.28
N GLN A 98 7.16 22.35 -0.19
CA GLN A 98 6.28 21.85 -1.23
C GLN A 98 6.73 22.45 -2.57
N GLY A 99 7.25 21.61 -3.48
CA GLY A 99 7.71 22.01 -4.81
C GLY A 99 9.21 21.93 -5.07
N ASP A 100 10.06 21.59 -4.08
CA ASP A 100 11.48 21.30 -4.32
C ASP A 100 11.70 19.81 -4.67
N ASP A 101 12.67 19.53 -5.56
CA ASP A 101 12.88 18.33 -6.37
C ASP A 101 12.53 16.95 -5.72
N PHE A 102 11.76 16.14 -6.46
CA PHE A 102 11.33 14.79 -6.09
C PHE A 102 12.49 13.78 -6.17
N GLY A 103 13.29 13.73 -5.11
CA GLY A 103 14.58 13.04 -5.15
C GLY A 103 15.54 13.75 -6.10
N LYS A 104 16.82 13.73 -5.76
CA LYS A 104 17.89 14.25 -6.62
C LYS A 104 17.88 13.61 -8.01
N TYR A 105 17.57 12.31 -8.07
CA TYR A 105 17.43 11.55 -9.31
C TYR A 105 16.27 10.55 -9.23
N GLN A 106 15.77 10.14 -10.40
CA GLN A 106 14.71 9.13 -10.52
C GLN A 106 15.16 8.02 -11.46
N LEU A 107 15.02 6.78 -11.01
CA LEU A 107 15.25 5.60 -11.82
C LEU A 107 13.90 5.02 -12.20
N ILE A 108 13.67 4.98 -13.50
CA ILE A 108 12.38 4.71 -14.09
C ILE A 108 12.48 3.45 -14.95
N GLY A 109 11.62 2.47 -14.69
CA GLY A 109 11.56 1.27 -15.53
C GLY A 109 10.65 0.15 -15.03
N HIS A 110 10.46 0.00 -13.72
CA HIS A 110 9.56 -1.01 -13.17
C HIS A 110 8.08 -0.68 -13.47
N GLN A 111 7.24 -1.72 -13.47
CA GLN A 111 5.78 -1.63 -13.74
C GLN A 111 4.94 -2.07 -12.54
N GLY A 112 5.58 -2.29 -11.40
CA GLY A 112 4.96 -2.72 -10.17
C GLY A 112 5.82 -2.37 -8.97
N ASN A 113 5.29 -2.63 -7.77
CA ASN A 113 5.93 -2.32 -6.50
C ASN A 113 7.42 -2.73 -6.47
N VAL A 114 8.30 -1.79 -6.19
CA VAL A 114 9.71 -2.08 -5.91
C VAL A 114 9.83 -2.50 -4.46
N CYS A 115 10.21 -3.75 -4.22
CA CYS A 115 10.17 -4.37 -2.89
C CYS A 115 11.55 -4.65 -2.29
N SER A 116 12.63 -4.59 -3.08
CA SER A 116 14.00 -4.63 -2.56
C SER A 116 14.94 -3.79 -3.44
N LEU A 117 15.99 -3.31 -2.79
CA LEU A 117 17.09 -2.53 -3.36
C LEU A 117 18.39 -3.07 -2.77
N ASN A 118 19.45 -3.15 -3.57
CA ASN A 118 20.77 -3.52 -3.10
C ASN A 118 21.85 -2.74 -3.86
N TYR A 119 22.73 -2.08 -3.12
CA TYR A 119 23.86 -1.34 -3.66
C TYR A 119 25.18 -2.03 -3.31
N LYS A 120 26.02 -2.25 -4.33
CA LYS A 120 27.35 -2.81 -4.16
C LYS A 120 28.24 -2.46 -5.35
N ASP A 121 29.51 -2.18 -5.07
CA ASP A 121 30.54 -1.94 -6.07
C ASP A 121 30.15 -0.89 -7.13
N GLY A 122 29.48 0.19 -6.69
CA GLY A 122 29.07 1.29 -7.59
C GLY A 122 27.82 0.98 -8.44
N SER A 123 27.19 -0.18 -8.25
CA SER A 123 25.97 -0.57 -8.95
C SER A 123 24.79 -0.68 -7.98
N LEU A 124 23.61 -0.35 -8.47
CA LEU A 124 22.34 -0.57 -7.77
C LEU A 124 21.54 -1.62 -8.53
N ILE A 125 20.93 -2.55 -7.81
CA ILE A 125 19.93 -3.50 -8.33
C ILE A 125 18.63 -3.32 -7.56
N SER A 126 17.50 -3.48 -8.25
CA SER A 126 16.16 -3.47 -7.67
C SER A 126 15.38 -4.72 -8.07
N SER A 127 14.42 -5.11 -7.24
CA SER A 127 13.46 -6.18 -7.55
C SER A 127 12.03 -5.71 -7.38
N SER A 128 11.12 -6.28 -8.18
CA SER A 128 9.74 -5.82 -8.24
C SER A 128 8.72 -6.95 -8.36
N TRP A 129 7.50 -6.61 -7.96
CA TRP A 129 6.29 -7.41 -8.18
C TRP A 129 5.90 -7.50 -9.66
N ASP A 130 6.53 -6.75 -10.56
CA ASP A 130 6.39 -6.92 -12.01
C ASP A 130 7.10 -8.17 -12.57
N CYS A 131 7.60 -9.04 -11.69
CA CYS A 131 8.34 -10.28 -12.00
C CYS A 131 9.74 -10.06 -12.57
N THR A 132 10.29 -8.85 -12.47
CA THR A 132 11.65 -8.52 -12.93
C THR A 132 12.53 -8.00 -11.80
N ALA A 133 13.84 -8.07 -12.04
CA ALA A 133 14.82 -7.25 -11.35
C ALA A 133 15.56 -6.37 -12.37
N LYS A 134 16.02 -5.19 -11.97
CA LYS A 134 16.72 -4.25 -12.85
C LYS A 134 18.03 -3.82 -12.23
N VAL A 135 19.09 -3.83 -13.04
CA VAL A 135 20.39 -3.26 -12.69
C VAL A 135 20.45 -1.87 -13.28
N TRP A 136 20.86 -0.89 -12.48
CA TRP A 136 20.83 0.52 -12.86
C TRP A 136 22.23 1.05 -13.15
N ASP A 137 22.31 1.90 -14.17
CA ASP A 137 23.50 2.70 -14.45
C ASP A 137 23.35 4.04 -13.73
N LEU A 138 24.14 4.24 -12.68
CA LEU A 138 24.08 5.47 -11.87
C LEU A 138 24.81 6.67 -12.51
N THR A 139 25.40 6.51 -13.70
CA THR A 139 25.98 7.62 -14.46
C THR A 139 24.96 8.32 -15.36
N ASN A 140 23.97 7.59 -15.87
CA ASN A 140 22.91 8.12 -16.75
C ASN A 140 21.49 7.86 -16.21
N PHE A 141 21.36 7.22 -15.06
CA PHE A 141 20.10 6.91 -14.36
C PHE A 141 19.14 6.00 -15.17
N GLY A 142 19.68 5.22 -16.11
CA GLY A 142 18.92 4.29 -16.94
C GLY A 142 19.03 2.82 -16.49
N VAL A 143 18.17 1.97 -17.07
CA VAL A 143 18.25 0.52 -16.92
C VAL A 143 19.46 -0.01 -17.69
N LYS A 144 20.43 -0.59 -16.98
CA LYS A 144 21.60 -1.26 -17.55
C LYS A 144 21.26 -2.69 -18.00
N TYR A 145 20.60 -3.46 -17.13
CA TYR A 145 20.13 -4.81 -17.43
C TYR A 145 18.71 -5.00 -16.90
N ASP A 146 17.88 -5.66 -17.72
CA ASP A 146 16.53 -6.08 -17.35
C ASP A 146 16.50 -7.60 -17.16
N LEU A 147 16.42 -8.05 -15.91
CA LEU A 147 16.53 -9.46 -15.54
C LEU A 147 15.13 -10.10 -15.61
N VAL A 148 14.77 -10.54 -16.82
CA VAL A 148 13.46 -11.13 -17.11
C VAL A 148 13.55 -12.65 -17.16
N GLY A 149 12.73 -13.32 -16.37
CA GLY A 149 12.62 -14.78 -16.43
C GLY A 149 11.76 -15.43 -15.35
N HIS A 150 11.67 -14.81 -14.16
CA HIS A 150 10.79 -15.28 -13.08
C HIS A 150 9.32 -15.24 -13.51
N THR A 151 8.52 -16.18 -13.01
CA THR A 151 7.09 -16.31 -13.37
C THR A 151 6.15 -15.68 -12.33
N ALA A 152 6.71 -15.09 -11.28
CA ALA A 152 6.01 -14.39 -10.22
C ALA A 152 6.92 -13.30 -9.64
N SER A 153 6.40 -12.49 -8.70
CA SER A 153 7.11 -11.38 -8.06
C SER A 153 8.55 -11.74 -7.66
N VAL A 154 9.50 -10.86 -7.98
CA VAL A 154 10.90 -10.99 -7.53
C VAL A 154 11.02 -10.22 -6.22
N TRP A 155 11.19 -10.95 -5.12
CA TRP A 155 11.18 -10.36 -3.78
C TRP A 155 12.51 -9.71 -3.41
N ASP A 156 13.62 -10.28 -3.87
CA ASP A 156 14.94 -9.70 -3.63
C ASP A 156 15.89 -9.94 -4.81
N ALA A 157 16.85 -9.04 -4.95
CA ALA A 157 17.92 -9.13 -5.93
C ALA A 157 19.23 -8.61 -5.31
N GLN A 158 20.31 -9.35 -5.52
CA GLN A 158 21.61 -9.10 -4.90
C GLN A 158 22.71 -9.04 -5.94
N ILE A 159 23.64 -8.10 -5.75
CA ILE A 159 24.85 -8.01 -6.56
C ILE A 159 25.91 -8.97 -5.99
N VAL A 160 26.28 -9.97 -6.77
CA VAL A 160 27.38 -10.88 -6.41
C VAL A 160 28.70 -10.22 -6.75
N ASP A 161 28.85 -9.76 -7.99
CA ASP A 161 30.03 -9.10 -8.53
C ASP A 161 29.61 -8.12 -9.63
N ALA A 162 29.70 -6.81 -9.36
CA ALA A 162 29.29 -5.80 -10.34
C ALA A 162 30.23 -5.73 -11.56
N THR A 163 31.51 -6.10 -11.39
CA THR A 163 32.53 -6.02 -12.44
C THR A 163 32.37 -7.12 -13.47
N GLU A 164 32.03 -8.34 -13.02
CA GLU A 164 31.67 -9.47 -13.88
C GLU A 164 30.19 -9.46 -14.29
N GLY A 165 29.40 -8.53 -13.74
CA GLY A 165 27.96 -8.43 -13.97
C GLY A 165 27.19 -9.65 -13.46
N ILE A 166 27.58 -10.21 -12.31
CA ILE A 166 26.93 -11.37 -11.71
C ILE A 166 25.91 -10.93 -10.67
N TYR A 167 24.68 -11.39 -10.82
CA TYR A 167 23.54 -11.05 -9.97
C TYR A 167 22.80 -12.30 -9.51
N LEU A 168 22.09 -12.20 -8.40
CA LEU A 168 21.13 -13.21 -7.93
C LEU A 168 19.76 -12.57 -7.75
N THR A 169 18.70 -13.33 -8.01
CA THR A 169 17.31 -12.93 -7.76
C THR A 169 16.56 -14.07 -7.09
N CYS A 170 15.61 -13.76 -6.20
CA CYS A 170 14.69 -14.76 -5.63
C CYS A 170 13.23 -14.31 -5.77
N SER A 171 12.33 -15.29 -5.85
CA SER A 171 10.95 -15.02 -6.28
C SER A 171 9.91 -15.84 -5.54
N ALA A 172 8.67 -15.36 -5.62
CA ALA A 172 7.47 -16.11 -5.28
C ALA A 172 7.28 -17.38 -6.14
N ASP A 173 7.98 -17.51 -7.28
CA ASP A 173 8.00 -18.75 -8.06
C ASP A 173 8.81 -19.89 -7.41
N ARG A 174 9.35 -19.64 -6.21
CA ARG A 174 10.14 -20.58 -5.38
C ARG A 174 11.52 -20.91 -5.95
N THR A 175 12.02 -20.06 -6.84
CA THR A 175 13.31 -20.25 -7.49
C THR A 175 14.25 -19.10 -7.19
N ILE A 176 15.54 -19.40 -7.22
CA ILE A 176 16.63 -18.42 -7.20
C ILE A 176 17.29 -18.49 -8.56
N ARG A 177 17.56 -17.35 -9.19
CA ARG A 177 18.24 -17.30 -10.50
C ARG A 177 19.54 -16.53 -10.39
N LYS A 178 20.55 -17.02 -11.10
CA LYS A 178 21.87 -16.41 -11.22
C LYS A 178 22.02 -15.87 -12.64
N TRP A 179 22.51 -14.64 -12.72
CA TRP A 179 22.58 -13.89 -13.97
C TRP A 179 24.03 -13.50 -14.27
N ARG A 180 24.35 -13.36 -15.55
CA ARG A 180 25.50 -12.62 -16.05
C ARG A 180 25.02 -11.58 -17.07
N GLY A 181 25.10 -10.31 -16.71
CA GLY A 181 24.35 -9.27 -17.42
C GLY A 181 22.86 -9.54 -17.29
N ASP A 182 22.15 -9.58 -18.42
CA ASP A 182 20.72 -9.93 -18.55
C ASP A 182 20.47 -11.41 -18.88
N VAL A 183 21.53 -12.23 -18.94
CA VAL A 183 21.43 -13.66 -19.28
C VAL A 183 21.37 -14.51 -18.02
N GLU A 184 20.32 -15.32 -17.89
CA GLU A 184 20.25 -16.37 -16.86
C GLU A 184 21.32 -17.44 -17.14
N ILE A 185 22.20 -17.66 -16.16
CA ILE A 185 23.28 -18.65 -16.25
C ILE A 185 23.09 -19.84 -15.29
N ALA A 186 22.22 -19.73 -14.29
CA ALA A 186 21.80 -20.85 -13.46
C ALA A 186 20.45 -20.58 -12.78
N LYS A 187 19.77 -21.67 -12.41
CA LYS A 187 18.52 -21.67 -11.64
C LYS A 187 18.63 -22.67 -10.50
N TYR A 188 18.32 -22.23 -9.30
CA TYR A 188 18.38 -23.04 -8.08
C TYR A 188 16.98 -23.26 -7.51
N THR A 189 16.73 -24.50 -7.08
CA THR A 189 15.48 -24.95 -6.47
C THR A 189 15.78 -25.68 -5.17
N GLY A 190 14.96 -25.50 -4.15
CA GLY A 190 15.13 -26.22 -2.88
C GLY A 190 14.32 -25.68 -1.71
N HIS A 191 13.81 -24.45 -1.80
CA HIS A 191 12.72 -23.99 -0.93
C HIS A 191 11.37 -24.53 -1.41
N ASN A 192 10.45 -24.74 -0.48
CA ASN A 192 9.11 -25.27 -0.77
C ASN A 192 8.05 -24.17 -0.95
N ASP A 193 8.40 -22.93 -0.62
CA ASP A 193 7.53 -21.76 -0.66
C ASP A 193 8.31 -20.52 -1.14
N VAL A 194 7.63 -19.37 -1.21
CA VAL A 194 8.13 -18.06 -1.63
C VAL A 194 9.48 -17.77 -0.97
N ILE A 195 10.45 -17.30 -1.75
CA ILE A 195 11.77 -16.88 -1.25
C ILE A 195 11.76 -15.36 -1.17
N ARG A 196 11.97 -14.82 0.05
CA ARG A 196 11.76 -13.41 0.41
C ARG A 196 13.03 -12.59 0.40
N LYS A 197 14.16 -13.16 0.77
CA LYS A 197 15.44 -12.46 0.86
C LYS A 197 16.61 -13.33 0.45
N LEU A 198 17.63 -12.70 -0.11
CA LEU A 198 18.95 -13.25 -0.38
C LEU A 198 20.01 -12.44 0.37
N LEU A 199 21.07 -13.12 0.78
CA LEU A 199 22.24 -12.47 1.36
C LEU A 199 23.50 -13.15 0.81
N VAL A 200 24.28 -12.42 0.01
CA VAL A 200 25.58 -12.90 -0.48
C VAL A 200 26.59 -12.81 0.66
N LEU A 201 27.22 -13.93 1.03
CA LEU A 201 28.19 -13.94 2.11
C LEU A 201 29.51 -13.27 1.69
N PRO A 202 30.23 -12.59 2.59
CA PRO A 202 31.49 -11.89 2.28
C PRO A 202 32.56 -12.76 1.59
N CYS A 203 32.51 -14.09 1.78
CA CYS A 203 33.39 -15.03 1.09
C CYS A 203 33.17 -15.13 -0.43
N GLY A 204 32.08 -14.57 -0.97
CA GLY A 204 31.75 -14.53 -2.39
C GLY A 204 31.39 -15.87 -3.03
N THR A 205 31.49 -16.98 -2.29
CA THR A 205 31.27 -18.35 -2.79
C THR A 205 29.99 -18.99 -2.27
N LYS A 206 29.31 -18.32 -1.33
CA LYS A 206 28.09 -18.80 -0.69
C LYS A 206 27.09 -17.67 -0.56
N PHE A 207 25.82 -18.02 -0.47
CA PHE A 207 24.75 -17.09 -0.15
C PHE A 207 23.71 -17.77 0.75
N VAL A 208 22.89 -16.96 1.41
CA VAL A 208 21.78 -17.41 2.26
C VAL A 208 20.48 -16.96 1.61
N SER A 209 19.44 -17.77 1.72
CA SER A 209 18.07 -17.38 1.36
C SER A 209 17.10 -17.57 2.52
N ALA A 210 16.13 -16.67 2.63
CA ALA A 210 15.00 -16.73 3.56
C ALA A 210 13.69 -17.00 2.81
N SER A 211 12.81 -17.79 3.41
CA SER A 211 11.57 -18.21 2.76
C SER A 211 10.37 -18.23 3.70
N ASN A 212 9.19 -18.16 3.08
CA ASN A 212 7.91 -18.47 3.71
C ASN A 212 7.82 -19.93 4.19
N ASP A 213 8.72 -20.84 3.78
CA ASP A 213 8.79 -22.20 4.32
C ASP A 213 9.41 -22.30 5.73
N CYS A 214 9.57 -21.16 6.40
CA CYS A 214 10.11 -20.99 7.75
C CYS A 214 11.58 -21.40 7.89
N THR A 215 12.31 -21.61 6.78
CA THR A 215 13.73 -21.99 6.82
C THR A 215 14.63 -20.93 6.19
N LEU A 216 15.86 -20.84 6.72
CA LEU A 216 16.98 -20.27 5.97
C LEU A 216 17.76 -21.41 5.31
N LYS A 217 18.28 -21.17 4.11
CA LYS A 217 19.19 -22.13 3.45
C LYS A 217 20.50 -21.46 3.09
N VAL A 218 21.62 -22.11 3.39
CA VAL A 218 22.97 -21.74 2.96
C VAL A 218 23.29 -22.52 1.71
N TRP A 219 23.72 -21.83 0.66
CA TRP A 219 23.95 -22.39 -0.66
C TRP A 219 25.40 -22.22 -1.09
N ASP A 220 25.88 -23.17 -1.89
CA ASP A 220 27.08 -22.99 -2.69
C ASP A 220 26.73 -22.23 -3.99
N LEU A 221 27.39 -21.10 -4.23
CA LEU A 221 27.07 -20.19 -5.33
C LEU A 221 27.44 -20.76 -6.71
N ALA A 222 28.40 -21.69 -6.77
CA ALA A 222 28.88 -22.25 -8.03
C ALA A 222 28.01 -23.42 -8.50
N SER A 223 27.69 -24.34 -7.59
CA SER A 223 26.92 -25.55 -7.88
C SER A 223 25.41 -25.40 -7.68
N GLY A 224 24.96 -24.40 -6.90
CA GLY A 224 23.55 -24.26 -6.53
C GLY A 224 23.08 -25.29 -5.49
N ASN A 225 24.00 -26.03 -4.86
CA ASN A 225 23.66 -27.01 -3.84
C ASN A 225 23.35 -26.35 -2.49
N VAL A 226 22.32 -26.84 -1.80
CA VAL A 226 22.06 -26.50 -0.40
C VAL A 226 23.11 -27.16 0.48
N LEU A 227 23.92 -26.36 1.16
CA LEU A 227 24.95 -26.80 2.10
C LEU A 227 24.39 -27.01 3.51
N GLN A 228 23.42 -26.18 3.90
CA GLN A 228 22.79 -26.23 5.22
C GLN A 228 21.37 -25.68 5.16
N THR A 229 20.46 -26.27 5.92
CA THR A 229 19.12 -25.71 6.20
C THR A 229 19.06 -25.37 7.68
N LEU A 230 18.73 -24.12 8.00
CA LEU A 230 18.62 -23.61 9.36
C LEU A 230 17.13 -23.53 9.68
N VAL A 231 16.74 -24.26 10.72
CA VAL A 231 15.37 -24.33 11.21
C VAL A 231 15.33 -23.63 12.55
N GLY A 232 14.30 -22.82 12.76
CA GLY A 232 14.11 -22.11 14.02
C GLY A 232 12.85 -21.27 14.01
N HIS A 233 12.67 -20.42 13.00
CA HIS A 233 11.47 -19.59 12.87
C HIS A 233 10.20 -20.43 12.75
N ASP A 234 9.11 -19.91 13.31
CA ASP A 234 7.80 -20.57 13.34
C ASP A 234 6.85 -20.05 12.26
N SER A 235 7.28 -19.05 11.48
CA SER A 235 6.52 -18.43 10.40
C SER A 235 7.44 -17.81 9.34
N PHE A 236 6.87 -17.04 8.42
CA PHE A 236 7.56 -16.49 7.26
C PHE A 236 8.76 -15.64 7.64
N ILE A 237 9.89 -15.88 7.00
CA ILE A 237 11.12 -15.11 7.21
C ILE A 237 11.21 -14.01 6.16
N TYR A 238 11.36 -12.76 6.59
CA TYR A 238 11.27 -11.59 5.71
C TYR A 238 12.61 -11.02 5.31
N ASP A 239 13.58 -10.98 6.21
CA ASP A 239 14.86 -10.32 5.95
C ASP A 239 16.03 -11.04 6.65
N ILE A 240 17.24 -10.80 6.15
CA ILE A 240 18.49 -11.38 6.66
C ILE A 240 19.60 -10.31 6.66
N GLY A 241 20.29 -10.16 7.79
CA GLY A 241 21.54 -9.40 7.93
C GLY A 241 22.72 -10.30 8.29
N ILE A 242 23.94 -9.78 8.17
CA ILE A 242 25.17 -10.43 8.61
C ILE A 242 25.97 -9.52 9.53
N LEU A 243 26.34 -10.06 10.69
CA LEU A 243 27.23 -9.42 11.65
C LEU A 243 28.68 -9.56 11.21
N SER A 244 29.56 -8.68 11.72
CA SER A 244 30.99 -8.68 11.37
C SER A 244 31.71 -9.99 11.72
N ASN A 245 31.20 -10.72 12.71
CA ASN A 245 31.70 -12.03 13.13
C ASN A 245 31.23 -13.19 12.23
N GLY A 246 30.36 -12.93 11.25
CA GLY A 246 29.80 -13.92 10.33
C GLY A 246 28.49 -14.57 10.79
N ASP A 247 27.98 -14.22 11.97
CA ASP A 247 26.66 -14.65 12.44
C ASP A 247 25.56 -13.98 11.61
N LEU A 248 24.45 -14.68 11.44
CA LEU A 248 23.30 -14.16 10.70
C LEU A 248 22.28 -13.55 11.66
N VAL A 249 21.56 -12.57 11.18
CA VAL A 249 20.37 -12.02 11.84
C VAL A 249 19.19 -12.23 10.90
N SER A 250 18.05 -12.70 11.38
CA SER A 250 16.83 -12.80 10.58
C SER A 250 15.63 -12.23 11.30
N THR A 251 14.68 -11.74 10.53
CA THR A 251 13.40 -11.20 11.01
C THR A 251 12.24 -11.94 10.38
N ALA A 252 11.13 -12.07 11.10
CA ALA A 252 10.03 -12.92 10.66
C ALA A 252 8.65 -12.44 11.15
N GLU A 253 7.63 -13.08 10.59
CA GLU A 253 6.23 -13.00 10.97
C GLU A 253 5.95 -13.61 12.36
N ASP A 254 6.86 -14.43 12.89
CA ASP A 254 6.73 -15.00 14.25
C ASP A 254 7.07 -13.99 15.36
N ARG A 255 7.10 -12.68 15.03
CA ARG A 255 7.43 -11.55 15.90
C ARG A 255 8.87 -11.56 16.42
N SER A 256 9.74 -12.41 15.88
CA SER A 256 11.08 -12.59 16.39
C SER A 256 12.17 -12.05 15.46
N VAL A 257 13.20 -11.51 16.11
CA VAL A 257 14.54 -11.36 15.55
C VAL A 257 15.39 -12.52 16.07
N ARG A 258 16.05 -13.27 15.19
CA ARG A 258 16.91 -14.39 15.56
C ARG A 258 18.35 -14.14 15.14
N ILE A 259 19.26 -14.43 16.06
CA ILE A 259 20.70 -14.39 15.84
C ILE A 259 21.17 -15.83 15.71
N TRP A 260 21.88 -16.14 14.62
CA TRP A 260 22.30 -17.50 14.28
C TRP A 260 23.80 -17.63 14.37
N HIS A 261 24.25 -18.59 15.18
CA HIS A 261 25.65 -18.96 15.30
C HIS A 261 25.82 -20.43 14.88
N ASN A 262 26.71 -20.69 13.93
CA ASN A 262 27.01 -22.03 13.41
C ASN A 262 25.75 -22.83 12.98
N GLY A 263 24.73 -22.11 12.48
CA GLY A 263 23.49 -22.70 11.98
C GLY A 263 22.47 -23.10 13.03
N THR A 264 22.68 -22.70 14.29
CA THR A 264 21.70 -22.80 15.37
C THR A 264 21.34 -21.41 15.88
N VAL A 265 20.14 -21.26 16.44
CA VAL A 265 19.73 -20.00 17.08
C VAL A 265 20.59 -19.79 18.34
N ALA A 266 21.33 -18.70 18.38
CA ALA A 266 22.14 -18.28 19.53
C ALA A 266 21.36 -17.35 20.47
N GLN A 267 20.39 -16.62 19.91
CA GLN A 267 19.47 -15.77 20.66
C GLN A 267 18.20 -15.53 19.85
N ALA A 268 17.05 -15.51 20.53
CA ALA A 268 15.79 -15.04 19.98
C ALA A 268 15.29 -13.83 20.79
N ILE A 269 14.83 -12.80 20.08
CA ILE A 269 14.29 -11.57 20.64
C ILE A 269 12.87 -11.39 20.10
N THR A 270 11.87 -11.43 20.97
CA THR A 270 10.47 -11.18 20.59
C THR A 270 10.14 -9.69 20.70
N LEU A 271 9.47 -9.15 19.68
CA LEU A 271 9.01 -7.76 19.61
C LEU A 271 7.49 -7.65 19.86
N PRO A 272 6.98 -6.49 20.32
CA PRO A 272 5.56 -6.28 20.55
C PRO A 272 4.80 -5.91 19.25
N CYS A 273 5.20 -6.47 18.11
CA CYS A 273 4.59 -6.27 16.81
C CYS A 273 4.27 -7.61 16.14
N ILE A 274 3.38 -7.64 15.15
CA ILE A 274 2.96 -8.87 14.48
C ILE A 274 4.02 -9.33 13.49
N SER A 275 4.60 -8.40 12.74
CA SER A 275 5.58 -8.69 11.71
C SER A 275 6.84 -7.86 11.90
N VAL A 276 8.00 -8.51 11.85
CA VAL A 276 9.31 -7.84 11.83
C VAL A 276 9.83 -7.83 10.40
N TRP A 277 9.62 -6.72 9.69
CA TRP A 277 9.71 -6.67 8.23
C TRP A 277 11.13 -6.60 7.69
N SER A 278 12.02 -5.89 8.37
CA SER A 278 13.34 -5.54 7.84
C SER A 278 14.40 -5.50 8.91
N VAL A 279 15.65 -5.72 8.51
CA VAL A 279 16.83 -5.60 9.38
C VAL A 279 17.97 -4.87 8.69
N ALA A 280 18.61 -3.97 9.43
CA ALA A 280 19.90 -3.40 9.09
C ALA A 280 20.92 -3.74 10.18
N VAL A 281 22.07 -4.27 9.78
CA VAL A 281 23.25 -4.40 10.65
C VAL A 281 24.10 -3.14 10.45
N LEU A 282 24.34 -2.41 11.54
CA LEU A 282 25.15 -1.21 11.54
C LEU A 282 26.64 -1.58 11.59
N PRO A 283 27.57 -0.68 11.18
CA PRO A 283 29.00 -0.98 11.16
C PRO A 283 29.61 -1.35 12.53
N ASN A 284 28.94 -1.00 13.63
CA ASN A 284 29.30 -1.35 15.01
C ASN A 284 28.62 -2.63 15.53
N ASP A 285 28.05 -3.44 14.63
CA ASP A 285 27.26 -4.65 14.90
C ASP A 285 25.97 -4.44 15.70
N ASP A 286 25.52 -3.20 15.89
CA ASP A 286 24.16 -2.95 16.36
C ASP A 286 23.14 -3.35 15.28
N ILE A 287 21.96 -3.78 15.70
CA ILE A 287 20.92 -4.30 14.81
C ILE A 287 19.70 -3.36 14.89
N ALA A 288 19.29 -2.76 13.78
CA ALA A 288 18.05 -2.00 13.68
C ALA A 288 16.99 -2.81 12.93
N VAL A 289 15.76 -2.88 13.44
CA VAL A 289 14.66 -3.64 12.82
C VAL A 289 13.37 -2.83 12.75
N GLY A 290 12.67 -2.92 11.62
CA GLY A 290 11.37 -2.26 11.39
C GLY A 290 10.18 -3.17 11.67
N GLY A 291 9.22 -2.69 12.48
CA GLY A 291 8.03 -3.44 12.88
C GLY A 291 6.74 -3.02 12.15
N SER A 292 5.74 -3.91 12.16
CA SER A 292 4.36 -3.61 11.74
C SER A 292 3.61 -2.67 12.69
N ASP A 293 4.18 -2.37 13.85
CA ASP A 293 3.68 -1.47 14.88
C ASP A 293 4.18 -0.02 14.70
N LYS A 294 4.77 0.28 13.53
CA LYS A 294 5.27 1.61 13.14
C LYS A 294 6.58 2.01 13.82
N LEU A 295 7.16 1.11 14.61
CA LEU A 295 8.36 1.37 15.40
C LEU A 295 9.61 0.78 14.75
N ILE A 296 10.75 1.35 15.14
CA ILE A 296 12.07 0.76 14.87
C ILE A 296 12.69 0.39 16.21
N TYR A 297 13.22 -0.82 16.31
CA TYR A 297 13.94 -1.27 17.49
C TYR A 297 15.41 -1.41 17.16
N VAL A 298 16.28 -0.83 18.00
CA VAL A 298 17.72 -0.96 17.88
C VAL A 298 18.24 -1.82 19.02
N PHE A 299 19.07 -2.82 18.72
CA PHE A 299 19.68 -3.72 19.66
C PHE A 299 21.20 -3.63 19.61
N THR A 300 21.86 -3.80 20.75
CA THR A 300 23.32 -3.72 20.87
C THR A 300 23.85 -4.81 21.79
N THR A 301 25.11 -5.20 21.60
CA THR A 301 25.85 -6.01 22.58
C THR A 301 26.69 -5.16 23.53
N ASP A 302 26.82 -3.86 23.25
CA ASP A 302 27.58 -2.92 24.04
C ASP A 302 26.77 -2.43 25.24
N LYS A 303 27.34 -2.61 26.44
CA LYS A 303 26.70 -2.23 27.69
C LYS A 303 26.57 -0.72 27.86
N GLU A 304 27.42 0.07 27.22
CA GLU A 304 27.36 1.54 27.31
C GLU A 304 26.24 2.12 26.45
N ARG A 305 25.83 1.41 25.39
CA ARG A 305 24.72 1.80 24.50
C ARG A 305 23.39 1.13 24.87
N ALA A 306 23.40 0.13 25.75
CA ALA A 306 22.19 -0.56 26.17
C ALA A 306 21.22 0.38 26.89
N ALA A 307 19.93 0.26 26.60
CA ALA A 307 18.85 1.01 27.23
C ALA A 307 18.90 0.94 28.76
N THR A 308 18.30 1.93 29.41
CA THR A 308 18.23 1.96 30.88
C THR A 308 17.44 0.76 31.42
N ALA A 309 17.59 0.48 32.72
CA ALA A 309 16.80 -0.58 33.35
C ALA A 309 15.29 -0.31 33.23
N GLU A 310 14.89 0.96 33.32
CA GLU A 310 13.52 1.40 33.07
C GLU A 310 13.09 1.15 31.61
N GLY A 311 13.92 1.53 30.63
CA GLY A 311 13.64 1.31 29.20
C GLY A 311 13.49 -0.18 28.85
N VAL A 312 14.38 -1.03 29.35
CA VAL A 312 14.28 -2.49 29.20
C VAL A 312 13.01 -3.03 29.85
N ALA A 313 12.63 -2.54 31.04
CA ALA A 313 11.42 -2.97 31.72
C ALA A 313 10.15 -2.57 30.95
N GLN A 314 10.12 -1.37 30.36
CA GLN A 314 9.00 -0.91 29.52
C GLN A 314 8.85 -1.77 28.27
N PHE A 315 9.94 -2.05 27.57
CA PHE A 315 9.93 -2.94 26.41
C PHE A 315 9.44 -4.34 26.76
N LYS A 316 9.95 -4.93 27.85
CA LYS A 316 9.47 -6.24 28.35
C LYS A 316 7.98 -6.20 28.67
N ALA A 317 7.51 -5.15 29.33
CA ALA A 317 6.09 -5.01 29.66
C ALA A 317 5.21 -4.89 28.40
N LEU A 318 5.68 -4.25 27.32
CA LEU A 318 4.97 -4.19 26.04
C LEU A 318 4.89 -5.58 25.38
N VAL A 319 6.01 -6.32 25.39
CA VAL A 319 6.06 -7.69 24.87
C VAL A 319 5.15 -8.61 25.68
N GLU A 320 5.17 -8.53 27.01
CA GLU A 320 4.31 -9.35 27.89
C GLU A 320 2.82 -9.05 27.72
N LYS A 321 2.46 -7.79 27.44
CA LYS A 321 1.08 -7.37 27.20
C LYS A 321 0.61 -7.62 25.78
N SER A 322 1.51 -7.97 24.87
CA SER A 322 1.14 -8.27 23.50
C SER A 322 0.21 -9.50 23.47
N THR A 323 -0.90 -9.39 22.74
CA THR A 323 -1.84 -10.49 22.59
C THR A 323 -1.39 -11.40 21.46
N ILE A 324 -1.43 -12.71 21.72
CA ILE A 324 -1.12 -13.73 20.71
C ILE A 324 -2.43 -14.40 20.34
N SER A 325 -2.76 -14.40 19.04
CA SER A 325 -3.92 -15.13 18.55
C SER A 325 -3.69 -16.63 18.69
N GLU A 326 -4.65 -17.33 19.29
CA GLU A 326 -4.61 -18.78 19.51
C GLU A 326 -4.38 -19.60 18.21
N GLN A 327 -4.78 -19.09 17.04
CA GLN A 327 -4.67 -19.81 15.76
C GLN A 327 -3.39 -19.52 14.96
N SER A 328 -2.51 -18.65 15.43
CA SER A 328 -1.14 -18.51 14.87
C SER A 328 -0.23 -19.71 15.19
N LEU A 329 -0.82 -20.78 15.75
CA LEU A 329 -0.14 -21.90 16.39
C LEU A 329 -0.72 -23.20 15.84
N ASP A 330 0.15 -24.05 15.27
CA ASP A 330 -0.19 -25.38 14.76
C ASP A 330 -1.13 -26.14 15.71
N ASN A 331 -2.39 -26.36 15.30
CA ASN A 331 -3.39 -27.34 15.76
C ASN A 331 -3.16 -28.01 17.15
N LEU A 332 -2.82 -27.23 18.19
CA LEU A 332 -2.59 -27.73 19.53
C LEU A 332 -3.94 -27.84 20.24
N LYS A 333 -4.35 -29.07 20.57
CA LYS A 333 -5.57 -29.28 21.36
C LYS A 333 -5.37 -28.66 22.74
N LYS A 334 -6.32 -27.83 23.20
CA LYS A 334 -6.35 -27.20 24.53
C LYS A 334 -6.08 -28.17 25.70
N THR A 335 -6.32 -29.47 25.51
CA THR A 335 -6.07 -30.55 26.49
C THR A 335 -4.60 -30.90 26.67
N ASP A 336 -3.74 -30.52 25.74
CA ASP A 336 -2.31 -30.87 25.72
C ASP A 336 -1.42 -29.71 26.22
N ILE A 337 -2.02 -28.57 26.58
CA ILE A 337 -1.30 -27.42 27.13
C ILE A 337 -0.84 -27.77 28.55
N PRO A 338 0.48 -27.80 28.82
CA PRO A 338 0.99 -28.15 30.13
C PRO A 338 0.64 -27.08 31.18
N GLY A 339 0.63 -27.50 32.45
CA GLY A 339 0.52 -26.57 33.57
C GLY A 339 1.73 -25.65 33.69
N TYR A 340 1.57 -24.57 34.46
CA TYR A 340 2.61 -23.57 34.72
C TYR A 340 3.91 -24.16 35.30
N ASP A 341 3.84 -25.34 35.92
CA ASP A 341 5.00 -26.10 36.41
C ASP A 341 5.96 -26.52 35.30
N ARG A 342 5.52 -26.55 34.03
CA ARG A 342 6.40 -26.81 32.88
C ARG A 342 7.53 -25.80 32.76
N LEU A 343 7.35 -24.55 33.22
CA LEU A 343 8.39 -23.52 33.22
C LEU A 343 9.56 -23.85 34.17
N GLN A 344 9.42 -24.81 35.09
CA GLN A 344 10.53 -25.26 35.93
C GLN A 344 11.54 -26.14 35.20
N LYS A 345 11.15 -26.69 34.03
CA LYS A 345 12.02 -27.49 33.18
C LYS A 345 12.62 -26.59 32.10
N PRO A 346 13.94 -26.67 31.83
CA PRO A 346 14.56 -25.93 30.75
C PRO A 346 13.87 -26.12 29.39
N GLY A 347 13.98 -25.11 28.53
CA GLY A 347 13.64 -25.22 27.11
C GLY A 347 14.53 -26.23 26.39
N LYS A 348 14.06 -26.74 25.26
CA LYS A 348 14.82 -27.71 24.45
C LYS A 348 15.92 -27.01 23.66
N GLU A 349 15.56 -25.90 23.04
CA GLU A 349 16.40 -25.14 22.11
C GLU A 349 16.18 -23.64 22.34
N GLU A 350 17.19 -22.84 22.05
CA GLU A 350 17.11 -21.37 22.13
C GLU A 350 16.03 -20.84 21.18
N GLY A 351 15.19 -19.94 21.67
CA GLY A 351 14.06 -19.38 20.94
C GLY A 351 12.82 -20.26 20.88
N SER A 352 12.86 -21.49 21.43
CA SER A 352 11.68 -22.35 21.48
C SER A 352 10.56 -21.73 22.33
N THR A 353 9.35 -21.75 21.79
CA THR A 353 8.16 -21.22 22.47
C THR A 353 7.33 -22.36 23.08
N ILE A 354 6.76 -22.14 24.26
CA ILE A 354 5.77 -23.03 24.87
C ILE A 354 4.57 -22.23 25.35
N MET A 355 3.41 -22.90 25.32
CA MET A 355 2.21 -22.41 25.96
C MET A 355 2.03 -23.09 27.31
N VAL A 356 1.70 -22.30 28.32
CA VAL A 356 1.40 -22.82 29.66
C VAL A 356 0.11 -22.21 30.19
N LYS A 357 -0.67 -23.00 30.91
CA LYS A 357 -1.84 -22.48 31.61
C LYS A 357 -1.43 -21.99 32.99
N ASN A 358 -1.55 -20.69 33.23
CA ASN A 358 -1.23 -20.09 34.53
C ASN A 358 -2.28 -20.48 35.61
N PRO A 359 -1.99 -20.27 36.90
CA PRO A 359 -2.92 -20.62 37.98
C PRO A 359 -4.28 -19.92 37.92
N ALA A 360 -4.37 -18.77 37.24
CA ALA A 360 -5.63 -18.05 37.01
C ALA A 360 -6.43 -18.60 35.82
N GLY A 361 -5.88 -19.56 35.08
CA GLY A 361 -6.52 -20.22 33.94
C GLY A 361 -6.27 -19.55 32.58
N VAL A 362 -5.48 -18.48 32.54
CA VAL A 362 -5.06 -17.80 31.29
C VAL A 362 -3.94 -18.61 30.64
N ILE A 363 -3.99 -18.75 29.31
CA ILE A 363 -2.92 -19.37 28.54
C ILE A 363 -1.88 -18.29 28.25
N GLU A 364 -0.64 -18.54 28.63
CA GLU A 364 0.48 -17.63 28.42
C GLU A 364 1.49 -18.26 27.47
N ALA A 365 2.08 -17.44 26.61
CA ALA A 365 3.20 -17.83 25.77
C ALA A 365 4.52 -17.46 26.43
N HIS A 366 5.45 -18.41 26.46
CA HIS A 366 6.78 -18.23 27.03
C HIS A 366 7.83 -18.68 26.02
N GLN A 367 8.86 -17.87 25.82
CA GLN A 367 10.01 -18.18 24.98
C GLN A 367 11.22 -18.52 25.85
N TRP A 368 11.92 -19.60 25.49
CA TRP A 368 13.19 -19.94 26.11
C TRP A 368 14.29 -19.10 25.48
N THR A 369 14.90 -18.21 26.27
CA THR A 369 15.97 -17.34 25.79
C THR A 369 16.96 -17.06 26.91
N GLY A 370 18.27 -17.11 26.61
CA GLY A 370 19.31 -16.81 27.60
C GLY A 370 19.33 -17.72 28.84
N GLY A 371 18.73 -18.92 28.75
CA GLY A 371 18.67 -19.87 29.87
C GLY A 371 17.49 -19.68 30.83
N GLU A 372 16.51 -18.84 30.49
CA GLU A 372 15.28 -18.64 31.26
C GLU A 372 14.03 -18.62 30.36
N TRP A 373 12.85 -18.86 30.96
CA TRP A 373 11.57 -18.65 30.29
C TRP A 373 11.14 -17.20 30.46
N VAL A 374 10.95 -16.51 29.34
CA VAL A 374 10.45 -15.14 29.29
C VAL A 374 9.03 -15.16 28.76
N LYS A 375 8.10 -14.53 29.48
CA LYS A 375 6.71 -14.36 29.00
C LYS A 375 6.71 -13.43 27.79
N ILE A 376 6.06 -13.85 26.72
CA ILE A 376 6.02 -13.11 25.44
C ILE A 376 4.61 -12.75 24.98
N GLY A 377 3.62 -12.93 25.85
CA GLY A 377 2.23 -12.52 25.60
C GLY A 377 1.21 -13.40 26.30
N ASP A 378 -0.01 -12.89 26.39
CA ASP A 378 -1.19 -13.66 26.74
C ASP A 378 -1.83 -14.21 25.46
N VAL A 379 -2.15 -15.50 25.48
CA VAL A 379 -2.90 -16.15 24.40
C VAL A 379 -4.37 -15.90 24.68
N VAL A 380 -4.95 -15.04 23.86
CA VAL A 380 -6.38 -14.77 23.93
C VAL A 380 -7.10 -15.71 22.97
N ASP A 381 -8.22 -16.27 23.41
CA ASP A 381 -9.24 -16.72 22.46
C ASP A 381 -9.52 -15.52 21.55
N SER A 382 -9.50 -15.74 20.24
CA SER A 382 -9.82 -14.73 19.23
C SER A 382 -11.16 -14.07 19.55
N ALA A 383 -11.12 -12.98 20.32
CA ALA A 383 -12.29 -12.27 20.78
C ALA A 383 -12.88 -11.49 19.60
N GLY A 384 -13.75 -12.14 18.83
CA GLY A 384 -14.42 -11.53 17.68
C GLY A 384 -15.43 -12.39 16.93
N GLY A 385 -15.46 -13.71 17.10
CA GLY A 385 -16.46 -14.57 16.45
C GLY A 385 -17.61 -14.94 17.38
N SER A 386 -18.71 -14.18 17.36
CA SER A 386 -20.01 -14.67 17.88
C SER A 386 -20.67 -15.73 16.99
N SER A 387 -19.89 -16.40 16.13
CA SER A 387 -20.25 -17.64 15.43
C SER A 387 -19.04 -18.57 15.46
N GLY A 388 -19.21 -19.81 15.90
CA GLY A 388 -18.11 -20.76 16.11
C GLY A 388 -17.16 -20.92 14.91
N LYS A 389 -15.93 -21.37 15.20
CA LYS A 389 -14.85 -21.63 14.23
C LYS A 389 -15.37 -22.36 12.99
N LYS A 390 -14.90 -21.96 11.81
CA LYS A 390 -15.28 -22.54 10.51
C LYS A 390 -14.14 -23.43 10.00
N ASP A 391 -14.44 -24.70 9.73
CA ASP A 391 -13.49 -25.62 9.10
C ASP A 391 -13.32 -25.28 7.61
N TYR A 392 -12.07 -25.22 7.16
CA TYR A 392 -11.69 -25.12 5.75
C TYR A 392 -10.46 -25.99 5.49
N ASN A 393 -10.61 -27.00 4.63
CA ASN A 393 -9.57 -27.99 4.32
C ASN A 393 -8.99 -28.72 5.55
N GLY A 394 -9.82 -28.98 6.58
CA GLY A 394 -9.40 -29.68 7.79
C GLY A 394 -8.65 -28.81 8.80
N VAL A 395 -8.67 -27.48 8.62
CA VAL A 395 -8.11 -26.48 9.55
C VAL A 395 -9.22 -25.52 9.96
N GLU A 396 -9.32 -25.21 11.26
CA GLU A 396 -10.35 -24.32 11.81
C GLU A 396 -9.91 -22.85 11.82
N TYR A 397 -10.68 -21.98 11.18
CA TYR A 397 -10.45 -20.53 11.13
C TYR A 397 -11.55 -19.74 11.83
N ASP A 398 -11.24 -18.54 12.34
CA ASP A 398 -12.26 -17.63 12.89
C ASP A 398 -13.21 -17.14 11.79
N TYR A 399 -12.65 -16.83 10.64
CA TYR A 399 -13.36 -16.39 9.46
C TYR A 399 -12.95 -17.24 8.27
N VAL A 400 -13.96 -17.65 7.51
CA VAL A 400 -13.75 -18.13 6.14
C VAL A 400 -14.65 -17.25 5.30
N PHE A 401 -14.05 -16.23 4.69
CA PHE A 401 -14.76 -15.29 3.86
C PHE A 401 -14.97 -15.89 2.48
N ASP A 402 -16.13 -15.57 1.90
CA ASP A 402 -16.39 -15.80 0.49
C ASP A 402 -15.89 -14.58 -0.26
N VAL A 403 -14.82 -14.76 -1.04
CA VAL A 403 -14.20 -13.71 -1.85
C VAL A 403 -14.56 -13.97 -3.30
N ASP A 404 -15.44 -13.12 -3.82
CA ASP A 404 -15.83 -13.15 -5.23
C ASP A 404 -14.71 -12.56 -6.09
N VAL A 405 -13.77 -13.41 -6.49
CA VAL A 405 -12.65 -13.01 -7.37
C VAL A 405 -13.08 -12.94 -8.84
N GLU A 406 -14.09 -13.73 -9.23
CA GLU A 406 -14.62 -13.80 -10.59
C GLU A 406 -16.15 -13.90 -10.60
N ASP A 407 -16.80 -13.03 -11.38
CA ASP A 407 -18.26 -13.00 -11.50
C ASP A 407 -18.78 -14.20 -12.32
N GLY A 408 -19.60 -15.03 -11.68
CA GLY A 408 -20.14 -16.27 -12.25
C GLY A 408 -19.37 -17.54 -11.91
N LYS A 409 -18.23 -17.45 -11.20
CA LYS A 409 -17.61 -18.61 -10.53
C LYS A 409 -17.99 -18.64 -9.05
N PRO A 410 -17.92 -19.80 -8.39
CA PRO A 410 -18.10 -19.86 -6.95
C PRO A 410 -17.08 -18.97 -6.23
N PRO A 411 -17.47 -18.24 -5.19
CA PRO A 411 -16.54 -17.46 -4.37
C PRO A 411 -15.37 -18.32 -3.88
N LEU A 412 -14.17 -17.75 -3.94
CA LEU A 412 -12.99 -18.38 -3.38
C LEU A 412 -12.98 -18.16 -1.87
N LYS A 413 -12.64 -19.22 -1.14
CA LYS A 413 -12.63 -19.17 0.31
C LYS A 413 -11.34 -18.54 0.80
N LEU A 414 -11.44 -17.42 1.51
CA LEU A 414 -10.34 -16.78 2.22
C LEU A 414 -10.43 -17.12 3.71
N PRO A 415 -9.63 -18.09 4.17
CA PRO A 415 -9.52 -18.37 5.59
C PRO A 415 -8.65 -17.31 6.29
N TYR A 416 -9.15 -16.75 7.40
CA TYR A 416 -8.52 -15.68 8.17
C TYR A 416 -8.83 -15.80 9.67
N ASN A 417 -7.84 -15.48 10.51
CA ASN A 417 -7.98 -15.49 11.98
C ASN A 417 -7.89 -14.08 12.56
N ALA A 418 -8.61 -13.78 13.64
CA ALA A 418 -8.81 -12.43 14.19
C ALA A 418 -7.54 -11.73 14.71
N GLY A 419 -6.38 -12.40 14.70
CA GLY A 419 -5.07 -11.80 14.98
C GLY A 419 -3.97 -12.29 14.04
N GLU A 420 -4.33 -12.84 12.89
CA GLU A 420 -3.40 -13.05 11.78
C GLU A 420 -3.11 -11.72 11.08
N ASN A 421 -1.90 -11.52 10.54
CA ASN A 421 -1.65 -10.36 9.71
C ASN A 421 -2.49 -10.43 8.42
N PRO A 422 -3.32 -9.42 8.11
CA PRO A 422 -4.14 -9.39 6.90
C PRO A 422 -3.35 -9.57 5.61
N TYR A 423 -2.10 -9.09 5.54
CA TYR A 423 -1.24 -9.22 4.36
C TYR A 423 -0.77 -10.66 4.17
N THR A 424 -0.40 -11.35 5.26
CA THR A 424 -0.04 -12.77 5.23
C THR A 424 -1.20 -13.62 4.75
N ALA A 425 -2.41 -13.36 5.27
CA ALA A 425 -3.63 -14.05 4.83
C ALA A 425 -3.98 -13.74 3.37
N ALA A 426 -3.83 -12.49 2.94
CA ALA A 426 -4.04 -12.09 1.56
C ALA A 426 -3.04 -12.74 0.61
N GLU A 427 -1.74 -12.74 0.94
CA GLU A 427 -0.69 -13.37 0.15
C GLU A 427 -0.91 -14.89 0.05
N ARG A 428 -1.25 -15.56 1.16
CA ARG A 428 -1.62 -16.98 1.17
C ARG A 428 -2.84 -17.25 0.29
N PHE A 429 -3.87 -16.41 0.40
CA PHE A 429 -5.07 -16.53 -0.43
C PHE A 429 -4.74 -16.37 -1.91
N LEU A 430 -3.92 -15.40 -2.28
CA LEU A 430 -3.53 -15.19 -3.67
C LEU A 430 -2.68 -16.35 -4.19
N ALA A 431 -1.68 -16.79 -3.43
CA ALA A 431 -0.82 -17.90 -3.81
C ALA A 431 -1.59 -19.23 -3.96
N ASN A 432 -2.47 -19.55 -3.01
CA ASN A 432 -3.27 -20.78 -3.04
C ASN A 432 -4.27 -20.85 -4.21
N ASN A 433 -4.58 -19.70 -4.80
CA ASN A 433 -5.53 -19.58 -5.90
C ASN A 433 -4.87 -19.13 -7.22
N ASP A 434 -3.52 -19.14 -7.29
CA ASP A 434 -2.74 -18.69 -8.45
C ASP A 434 -3.13 -17.27 -8.95
N LEU A 435 -3.47 -16.38 -8.02
CA LEU A 435 -3.87 -15.00 -8.31
C LEU A 435 -2.68 -14.03 -8.27
N PRO A 436 -2.67 -12.96 -9.09
CA PRO A 436 -1.57 -12.00 -9.10
C PRO A 436 -1.33 -11.34 -7.73
N GLY A 437 -0.07 -11.26 -7.30
CA GLY A 437 0.32 -10.61 -6.03
C GLY A 437 -0.08 -9.12 -5.92
N SER A 438 -0.38 -8.46 -7.05
CA SER A 438 -0.89 -7.09 -7.08
C SER A 438 -2.21 -6.89 -6.34
N TYR A 439 -3.00 -7.95 -6.15
CA TYR A 439 -4.27 -7.93 -5.43
C TYR A 439 -4.11 -7.96 -3.91
N ALA A 440 -2.89 -8.10 -3.37
CA ALA A 440 -2.69 -8.27 -1.93
C ALA A 440 -3.29 -7.12 -1.12
N ASP A 441 -3.11 -5.88 -1.57
CA ASP A 441 -3.65 -4.70 -0.89
C ASP A 441 -5.19 -4.66 -0.93
N GLU A 442 -5.82 -5.16 -2.00
CA GLU A 442 -7.27 -5.23 -2.13
C GLU A 442 -7.86 -6.30 -1.20
N VAL A 443 -7.23 -7.48 -1.18
CA VAL A 443 -7.63 -8.58 -0.28
C VAL A 443 -7.42 -8.19 1.18
N VAL A 444 -6.36 -7.43 1.50
CA VAL A 444 -6.15 -6.86 2.85
C VAL A 444 -7.25 -5.87 3.21
N ARG A 445 -7.60 -4.95 2.31
CA ARG A 445 -8.72 -4.03 2.53
C ARG A 445 -10.00 -4.81 2.78
N PHE A 446 -10.25 -5.85 1.99
CA PHE A 446 -11.40 -6.73 2.18
C PHE A 446 -11.37 -7.40 3.56
N ILE A 447 -10.25 -8.00 3.98
CA ILE A 447 -10.11 -8.60 5.32
C ILE A 447 -10.41 -7.54 6.38
N ASN A 448 -9.72 -6.41 6.34
CA ASN A 448 -9.86 -5.33 7.32
C ASN A 448 -11.30 -4.79 7.39
N GLN A 449 -11.97 -4.58 6.25
CA GLN A 449 -13.37 -4.14 6.21
C GLN A 449 -14.31 -5.15 6.85
N ASN A 450 -14.06 -6.44 6.65
CA ASN A 450 -14.87 -7.52 7.18
C ASN A 450 -14.48 -7.91 8.63
N THR A 451 -13.41 -7.33 9.18
CA THR A 451 -12.91 -7.60 10.53
C THR A 451 -12.78 -6.34 11.41
N ALA A 452 -13.24 -5.17 10.94
CA ALA A 452 -13.02 -3.84 11.51
C ALA A 452 -13.60 -3.58 12.93
N GLY A 453 -13.99 -4.61 13.67
CA GLY A 453 -14.49 -4.49 15.04
C GLY A 453 -13.42 -4.36 16.14
N PHE A 454 -12.13 -4.29 15.82
CA PHE A 454 -11.07 -4.28 16.85
C PHE A 454 -9.82 -3.50 16.38
N GLN A 455 -9.70 -2.23 16.79
CA GLN A 455 -8.41 -1.53 16.89
C GLN A 455 -8.11 -1.32 18.38
N LEU A 456 -6.87 -1.60 18.80
CA LEU A 456 -6.39 -1.34 20.16
C LEU A 456 -6.35 0.18 20.40
N ASP A 457 -7.21 0.67 21.31
CA ASP A 457 -7.13 2.04 21.82
C ASP A 457 -5.89 2.22 22.73
N GLU A 458 -5.18 3.31 22.49
CA GLU A 458 -4.08 3.87 23.29
C GLU A 458 -4.52 4.19 24.73
N GLN A 459 -3.81 3.64 25.73
CA GLN A 459 -3.68 4.30 27.03
C GLN A 459 -2.27 4.13 27.59
N LEU A 460 -1.48 5.20 27.47
CA LEU A 460 -0.31 5.43 28.31
C LEU A 460 -0.38 6.84 28.93
N GLY A 461 -0.47 6.86 30.26
CA GLY A 461 0.16 7.91 31.08
C GLY A 461 -0.73 8.84 31.89
N ALA A 462 -1.14 8.44 33.10
CA ALA A 462 -1.21 9.34 34.27
C ALA A 462 -1.14 8.54 35.59
N THR A 463 -0.10 8.81 36.38
CA THR A 463 0.19 8.20 37.70
C THR A 463 -0.72 8.71 38.83
N PRO A 464 -0.95 7.93 39.92
CA PRO A 464 -1.91 8.29 40.98
C PRO A 464 -1.28 8.76 42.31
N GLY A 465 -2.00 9.65 43.02
CA GLY A 465 -1.84 9.99 44.44
C GLY A 465 -1.93 11.50 44.70
N ALA A 466 -2.50 12.06 45.77
CA ALA A 466 -3.31 11.57 46.89
C ALA A 466 -4.14 12.78 47.43
N ALA A 467 -5.11 12.52 48.30
CA ALA A 467 -6.21 13.42 48.71
C ALA A 467 -5.85 14.63 49.59
N SER A 468 -6.60 15.75 49.45
CA SER A 468 -7.08 16.57 50.58
C SER A 468 -8.15 17.61 50.18
N GLU A 469 -9.30 17.52 50.86
CA GLU A 469 -10.31 18.52 51.28
C GLU A 469 -10.71 19.72 50.40
N ALA A 470 -12.04 19.83 50.19
CA ALA A 470 -12.74 20.95 49.58
C ALA A 470 -13.06 22.07 50.59
N PRO A 471 -13.28 23.31 50.08
CA PRO A 471 -14.48 24.04 50.47
C PRO A 471 -15.30 24.56 49.28
N LYS A 472 -16.61 24.41 49.41
CA LYS A 472 -17.70 24.82 48.50
C LYS A 472 -17.90 26.34 48.46
N VAL A 473 -18.08 26.93 47.28
CA VAL A 473 -19.00 28.08 47.06
C VAL A 473 -19.57 28.10 45.61
N ASN A 474 -20.88 27.83 45.51
CA ASN A 474 -21.94 28.27 44.56
C ASN A 474 -21.69 28.59 43.05
N THR A 475 -22.05 27.62 42.19
CA THR A 475 -23.01 27.60 41.03
C THR A 475 -23.27 28.85 40.15
N PRO A 476 -23.56 28.70 38.82
CA PRO A 476 -24.42 27.64 38.24
C PRO A 476 -23.98 26.95 36.92
N ALA A 477 -24.49 25.72 36.76
CA ALA A 477 -24.66 24.91 35.54
C ALA A 477 -23.56 24.90 34.46
N SER A 478 -22.77 23.82 34.44
CA SER A 478 -22.16 23.28 33.22
C SER A 478 -22.43 21.79 33.17
N SER A 479 -23.23 21.38 32.21
CA SER A 479 -23.38 20.00 31.76
C SER A 479 -22.03 19.40 31.35
N ALA A 480 -21.94 18.08 31.46
CA ALA A 480 -20.79 17.23 31.16
C ALA A 480 -20.04 17.62 29.86
N PRO A 481 -18.70 17.44 29.80
CA PRO A 481 -17.97 17.60 28.56
C PRO A 481 -18.41 16.53 27.57
N VAL A 482 -18.96 16.99 26.45
CA VAL A 482 -19.31 16.23 25.26
C VAL A 482 -18.01 15.67 24.66
N ALA A 483 -18.02 14.38 24.30
CA ALA A 483 -16.98 13.74 23.51
C ALA A 483 -16.65 14.61 22.28
N SER A 484 -15.37 14.91 22.06
CA SER A 484 -14.92 15.67 20.90
C SER A 484 -15.22 14.87 19.63
N ALA A 485 -16.15 15.37 18.82
CA ALA A 485 -16.47 14.83 17.50
C ALA A 485 -15.25 14.91 16.57
N SER A 486 -14.93 13.79 15.90
CA SER A 486 -14.06 13.80 14.71
C SER A 486 -14.64 14.77 13.69
N SER A 487 -13.83 15.68 13.12
CA SER A 487 -14.32 16.62 12.11
C SER A 487 -14.64 15.87 10.81
N LEU A 488 -15.90 15.92 10.37
CA LEU A 488 -16.41 15.26 9.17
C LEU A 488 -15.80 15.78 7.86
N PHE A 489 -15.26 17.00 7.86
CA PHE A 489 -14.55 17.61 6.73
C PHE A 489 -13.11 17.93 7.12
N PRO A 490 -12.16 17.95 6.16
CA PRO A 490 -12.34 17.65 4.73
C PRO A 490 -12.36 16.14 4.40
N GLN A 491 -13.00 15.78 3.29
CA GLN A 491 -12.97 14.44 2.68
C GLN A 491 -12.12 14.48 1.40
N SER A 492 -10.95 13.82 1.42
CA SER A 492 -9.92 13.95 0.39
C SER A 492 -9.64 12.66 -0.40
N THR A 493 -10.40 11.59 -0.20
CA THR A 493 -10.19 10.32 -0.92
C THR A 493 -10.97 10.32 -2.23
N LEU A 494 -10.28 10.32 -3.37
CA LEU A 494 -10.89 10.29 -4.70
C LEU A 494 -11.58 8.94 -4.99
N ILE A 495 -12.67 8.99 -5.74
CA ILE A 495 -13.45 7.83 -6.17
C ILE A 495 -12.98 7.38 -7.55
N THR A 496 -12.74 6.09 -7.75
CA THR A 496 -12.29 5.59 -9.05
C THR A 496 -13.02 4.32 -9.46
N PHE A 497 -13.21 4.13 -10.76
CA PHE A 497 -13.93 2.98 -11.34
C PHE A 497 -12.99 2.14 -12.20
N LYS A 498 -12.02 1.49 -11.55
CA LYS A 498 -10.90 0.80 -12.23
C LYS A 498 -11.20 -0.66 -12.59
N ASP A 499 -12.22 -1.25 -11.98
CA ASP A 499 -12.48 -2.69 -12.09
C ASP A 499 -13.05 -3.06 -13.45
N TYR A 500 -12.54 -4.13 -14.07
CA TYR A 500 -13.08 -4.69 -15.30
C TYR A 500 -12.72 -6.15 -15.45
N LYS A 501 -13.44 -6.82 -16.37
CA LYS A 501 -13.13 -8.18 -16.79
C LYS A 501 -12.66 -8.16 -18.23
N SER A 502 -11.38 -8.46 -18.45
CA SER A 502 -10.76 -8.46 -19.78
C SER A 502 -11.57 -9.32 -20.76
N GLU A 503 -11.97 -10.52 -20.36
CA GLU A 503 -12.73 -11.44 -21.21
C GLU A 503 -14.06 -10.86 -21.70
N GLN A 504 -14.80 -10.15 -20.84
CA GLN A 504 -16.10 -9.58 -21.21
C GLN A 504 -15.93 -8.45 -22.22
N LEU A 505 -14.92 -7.60 -22.02
CA LEU A 505 -14.57 -6.53 -22.96
C LEU A 505 -14.07 -7.09 -24.29
N ILE A 506 -13.20 -8.10 -24.26
CA ILE A 506 -12.70 -8.77 -25.47
C ILE A 506 -13.85 -9.41 -26.24
N LYS A 507 -14.72 -10.18 -25.57
CA LYS A 507 -15.91 -10.80 -26.19
C LYS A 507 -16.84 -9.75 -26.78
N GLY A 508 -17.08 -8.65 -26.05
CA GLY A 508 -17.87 -7.52 -26.53
C GLY A 508 -17.27 -6.85 -27.77
N PHE A 509 -15.96 -6.59 -27.74
CA PHE A 509 -15.23 -5.93 -28.81
C PHE A 509 -15.24 -6.78 -30.08
N ILE A 510 -14.88 -8.06 -29.99
CA ILE A 510 -14.90 -8.99 -31.13
C ILE A 510 -16.33 -9.11 -31.70
N LYS A 511 -17.34 -9.21 -30.83
CA LYS A 511 -18.74 -9.27 -31.26
C LYS A 511 -19.12 -8.03 -32.04
N PHE A 512 -18.85 -6.83 -31.54
CA PHE A 512 -19.19 -5.60 -32.26
C PHE A 512 -18.36 -5.41 -33.52
N ASN A 513 -17.07 -5.76 -33.49
CA ASN A 513 -16.22 -5.71 -34.67
C ASN A 513 -16.73 -6.63 -35.79
N SER A 514 -17.22 -7.83 -35.44
CA SER A 514 -17.82 -8.76 -36.42
C SER A 514 -19.08 -8.23 -37.12
N GLN A 515 -19.73 -7.21 -36.55
CA GLN A 515 -20.92 -6.56 -37.09
C GLN A 515 -20.60 -5.37 -37.99
N MET A 516 -19.34 -4.92 -38.04
CA MET A 516 -18.91 -3.78 -38.86
C MET A 516 -18.68 -4.17 -40.32
N ASN A 517 -18.85 -3.21 -41.23
CA ASN A 517 -18.45 -3.37 -42.62
C ASN A 517 -16.91 -3.33 -42.77
N GLU A 518 -16.39 -3.83 -43.88
CA GLU A 518 -14.92 -3.97 -44.10
C GLU A 518 -14.15 -2.65 -43.96
N GLU A 519 -14.77 -1.50 -44.22
CA GLU A 519 -14.13 -0.18 -44.08
C GLU A 519 -13.97 0.26 -42.61
N LYS A 520 -14.89 -0.14 -41.73
CA LYS A 520 -14.95 0.29 -40.32
C LYS A 520 -14.49 -0.77 -39.33
N LYS A 521 -14.31 -1.99 -39.81
CA LYS A 521 -13.87 -3.14 -39.02
C LYS A 521 -12.37 -3.06 -38.72
N PHE A 522 -11.97 -3.59 -37.57
CA PHE A 522 -10.57 -3.88 -37.23
C PHE A 522 -10.17 -5.22 -37.85
N SER A 523 -8.97 -5.28 -38.41
CA SER A 523 -8.36 -6.50 -38.93
C SER A 523 -8.18 -7.55 -37.82
N THR A 524 -8.04 -8.82 -38.21
CA THR A 524 -7.78 -9.92 -37.26
C THR A 524 -6.47 -9.72 -36.47
N LEU A 525 -5.51 -8.98 -37.02
CA LEU A 525 -4.29 -8.62 -36.30
C LEU A 525 -4.56 -7.57 -35.23
N GLU A 526 -5.32 -6.52 -35.56
CA GLU A 526 -5.74 -5.50 -34.59
C GLU A 526 -6.61 -6.10 -33.49
N GLU A 527 -7.51 -7.04 -33.80
CA GLU A 527 -8.30 -7.78 -32.80
C GLU A 527 -7.41 -8.49 -31.78
N LYS A 528 -6.37 -9.20 -32.24
CA LYS A 528 -5.40 -9.86 -31.36
C LYS A 528 -4.57 -8.87 -30.55
N SER A 529 -4.22 -7.72 -31.12
CA SER A 529 -3.52 -6.66 -30.40
C SER A 529 -4.40 -6.07 -29.29
N VAL A 530 -5.70 -5.88 -29.55
CA VAL A 530 -6.67 -5.45 -28.53
C VAL A 530 -6.84 -6.51 -27.45
N GLU A 531 -6.95 -7.78 -27.82
CA GLU A 531 -7.01 -8.90 -26.87
C GLU A 531 -5.77 -8.95 -25.96
N THR A 532 -4.58 -8.83 -26.56
CA THR A 532 -3.32 -8.79 -25.82
C THR A 532 -3.28 -7.58 -24.88
N ALA A 533 -3.69 -6.41 -25.37
CA ALA A 533 -3.71 -5.18 -24.60
C ALA A 533 -4.67 -5.24 -23.40
N LEU A 534 -5.86 -5.84 -23.57
CA LEU A 534 -6.85 -5.98 -22.51
C LEU A 534 -6.51 -7.08 -21.50
N ASN A 535 -5.70 -8.08 -21.86
CA ASN A 535 -5.24 -9.12 -20.93
C ASN A 535 -4.04 -8.68 -20.08
N ASP A 536 -3.19 -7.78 -20.58
CA ASP A 536 -2.05 -7.20 -19.85
C ASP A 536 -2.05 -5.67 -19.97
N LEU A 537 -3.10 -5.02 -19.44
CA LEU A 537 -3.33 -3.58 -19.57
C LEU A 537 -2.37 -2.75 -18.70
N LYS A 538 -1.11 -2.67 -19.15
CA LYS A 538 -0.07 -1.75 -18.68
C LYS A 538 -0.13 -0.45 -19.46
N SER A 539 0.71 0.52 -19.09
CA SER A 539 0.70 1.87 -19.67
C SER A 539 0.83 1.92 -21.20
N LYS A 540 1.74 1.15 -21.80
CA LYS A 540 1.90 1.08 -23.26
C LYS A 540 0.66 0.53 -23.97
N GLN A 541 0.05 -0.51 -23.39
CA GLN A 541 -1.19 -1.10 -23.90
C GLN A 541 -2.35 -0.12 -23.76
N ALA A 542 -2.44 0.59 -22.63
CA ALA A 542 -3.43 1.64 -22.43
C ALA A 542 -3.28 2.77 -23.46
N LEU A 543 -2.06 3.25 -23.73
CA LEU A 543 -1.79 4.24 -24.78
C LEU A 543 -2.16 3.73 -26.17
N PHE A 544 -1.86 2.47 -26.49
CA PHE A 544 -2.30 1.86 -27.74
C PHE A 544 -3.83 1.89 -27.88
N LEU A 545 -4.56 1.56 -26.81
CA LEU A 545 -6.02 1.64 -26.83
C LEU A 545 -6.51 3.10 -27.01
N ILE A 546 -5.94 4.04 -26.24
CA ILE A 546 -6.31 5.46 -26.24
C ILE A 546 -6.02 6.14 -27.59
N ASN A 547 -4.87 5.85 -28.21
CA ASN A 547 -4.45 6.55 -29.42
C ASN A 547 -4.92 5.87 -30.71
N SER A 548 -5.08 4.54 -30.73
CA SER A 548 -5.31 3.80 -31.98
C SER A 548 -6.69 3.14 -32.07
N ILE A 549 -7.24 2.67 -30.95
CA ILE A 549 -8.45 1.82 -30.98
C ILE A 549 -9.70 2.62 -30.65
N ILE A 550 -9.71 3.29 -29.50
CA ILE A 550 -10.87 4.03 -28.99
C ILE A 550 -11.30 5.16 -29.94
N PRO A 551 -10.39 5.98 -30.50
CA PRO A 551 -10.78 7.04 -31.44
C PRO A 551 -11.46 6.50 -32.69
N LYS A 552 -10.97 5.38 -33.23
CA LYS A 552 -11.58 4.72 -34.40
C LYS A 552 -12.98 4.18 -34.08
N ILE A 553 -13.19 3.59 -32.90
CA ILE A 553 -14.54 3.16 -32.47
C ILE A 553 -15.48 4.37 -32.39
N LEU A 554 -15.07 5.43 -31.70
CA LEU A 554 -15.93 6.59 -31.46
C LEU A 554 -16.30 7.33 -32.76
N LYS A 555 -15.39 7.33 -33.74
CA LYS A 555 -15.61 7.95 -35.05
C LYS A 555 -16.46 7.09 -35.99
N GLU A 556 -16.18 5.78 -36.04
CA GLU A 556 -16.71 4.94 -37.13
C GLU A 556 -17.91 4.07 -36.72
N TRP A 557 -18.03 3.69 -35.45
CA TRP A 557 -19.07 2.77 -34.97
C TRP A 557 -20.36 3.51 -34.54
N GLY A 558 -21.47 2.77 -34.45
CA GLY A 558 -22.77 3.32 -34.07
C GLY A 558 -22.88 3.66 -32.58
N LYS A 559 -23.86 4.50 -32.21
CA LYS A 559 -24.08 4.97 -30.82
C LYS A 559 -24.13 3.83 -29.79
N SER A 560 -24.82 2.74 -30.10
CA SER A 560 -24.96 1.59 -29.19
C SER A 560 -23.65 0.82 -28.95
N GLN A 561 -22.64 0.99 -29.82
CA GLN A 561 -21.32 0.40 -29.64
C GLN A 561 -20.31 1.34 -28.96
N LYS A 562 -20.57 2.65 -28.89
CA LYS A 562 -19.65 3.62 -28.24
C LYS A 562 -19.42 3.33 -26.75
N LEU A 563 -20.36 2.63 -26.09
CA LEU A 563 -20.22 2.23 -24.69
C LEU A 563 -18.92 1.42 -24.45
N ILE A 564 -18.53 0.55 -25.39
CA ILE A 564 -17.32 -0.26 -25.22
C ILE A 564 -16.05 0.59 -25.31
N ALA A 565 -16.06 1.64 -26.11
CA ALA A 565 -14.93 2.56 -26.24
C ALA A 565 -14.71 3.31 -24.91
N PHE A 566 -15.78 3.79 -24.29
CA PHE A 566 -15.70 4.44 -22.97
C PHE A 566 -15.38 3.46 -21.84
N ASP A 567 -15.82 2.20 -21.93
CA ASP A 567 -15.46 1.15 -20.98
C ASP A 567 -13.96 0.80 -21.08
N MET A 568 -13.40 0.79 -22.30
CA MET A 568 -11.95 0.67 -22.54
C MET A 568 -11.20 1.94 -22.10
N LEU A 569 -11.77 3.12 -22.29
CA LEU A 569 -11.14 4.39 -21.92
C LEU A 569 -11.01 4.53 -20.40
N ARG A 570 -12.08 4.21 -19.64
CA ARG A 570 -12.08 4.36 -18.17
C ARG A 570 -11.02 3.49 -17.49
N ILE A 571 -10.71 2.33 -18.06
CA ILE A 571 -9.70 1.42 -17.51
C ILE A 571 -8.30 1.74 -18.01
N SER A 572 -8.18 2.40 -19.16
CA SER A 572 -6.89 2.76 -19.74
C SER A 572 -6.30 3.99 -19.06
N ILE A 573 -7.11 5.05 -18.82
CA ILE A 573 -6.63 6.31 -18.23
C ILE A 573 -5.84 6.10 -16.92
N PRO A 574 -6.31 5.31 -15.93
CA PRO A 574 -5.57 5.12 -14.68
C PRO A 574 -4.29 4.28 -14.82
N ARG A 575 -4.04 3.69 -15.99
CA ARG A 575 -2.87 2.85 -16.28
C ARG A 575 -1.78 3.61 -17.03
N VAL A 576 -2.09 4.79 -17.58
CA VAL A 576 -1.10 5.64 -18.25
C VAL A 576 -0.14 6.18 -17.20
N SER A 577 1.12 5.77 -17.28
CA SER A 577 2.17 6.29 -16.42
C SER A 577 2.51 7.73 -16.82
N THR A 578 2.96 8.54 -15.86
CA THR A 578 3.45 9.91 -16.13
C THR A 578 4.55 9.92 -17.19
N ILE A 579 5.37 8.87 -17.24
CA ILE A 579 6.50 8.75 -18.17
C ILE A 579 6.04 8.53 -19.59
N ASP A 580 5.16 7.55 -19.80
CA ASP A 580 4.65 7.26 -21.14
C ASP A 580 3.78 8.42 -21.64
N LEU A 581 3.14 9.15 -20.73
CA LEU A 581 2.41 10.38 -21.04
C LEU A 581 3.33 11.51 -21.52
N LEU A 582 4.45 11.76 -20.83
CA LEU A 582 5.45 12.75 -21.26
C LEU A 582 6.04 12.44 -22.65
N GLN A 583 6.08 11.15 -23.02
CA GLN A 583 6.54 10.70 -24.33
C GLN A 583 5.45 10.73 -25.42
N SER A 584 4.17 10.81 -25.03
CA SER A 584 3.01 10.69 -25.91
C SER A 584 2.07 11.88 -25.75
N THR A 585 2.43 13.03 -26.35
CA THR A 585 1.62 14.27 -26.28
C THR A 585 0.23 14.12 -26.91
N GLU A 586 0.03 13.16 -27.83
CA GLU A 586 -1.25 12.92 -28.51
C GLU A 586 -2.36 12.37 -27.59
N ALA A 587 -1.99 11.65 -26.52
CA ALA A 587 -2.96 10.95 -25.68
C ALA A 587 -3.88 11.91 -24.92
N ALA A 588 -3.31 13.00 -24.40
CA ALA A 588 -4.04 14.01 -23.66
C ALA A 588 -5.07 14.72 -24.57
N GLU A 589 -4.64 15.16 -25.76
CA GLU A 589 -5.50 15.80 -26.77
C GLU A 589 -6.64 14.87 -27.20
N ASN A 590 -6.32 13.61 -27.52
CA ASN A 590 -7.31 12.60 -27.89
C ASN A 590 -8.36 12.39 -26.78
N ILE A 591 -7.95 12.31 -25.51
CA ILE A 591 -8.89 12.12 -24.38
C ILE A 591 -9.87 13.28 -24.27
N VAL A 592 -9.38 14.52 -24.32
CA VAL A 592 -10.25 15.71 -24.24
C VAL A 592 -11.20 15.78 -25.42
N GLU A 593 -10.70 15.57 -26.64
CA GLU A 593 -11.53 15.58 -27.84
C GLU A 593 -12.64 14.51 -27.75
N MET A 594 -12.28 13.28 -27.38
CA MET A 594 -13.24 12.18 -27.22
C MET A 594 -14.32 12.48 -26.18
N LEU A 595 -13.94 13.07 -25.03
CA LEU A 595 -14.87 13.44 -23.96
C LEU A 595 -15.81 14.57 -24.40
N LEU A 596 -15.24 15.65 -24.92
CA LEU A 596 -15.99 16.84 -25.29
C LEU A 596 -16.99 16.55 -26.42
N LEU A 597 -16.55 15.88 -27.50
CA LEU A 597 -17.43 15.50 -28.61
C LEU A 597 -18.54 14.56 -28.14
N SER A 598 -18.22 13.61 -27.28
CA SER A 598 -19.24 12.64 -26.84
C SER A 598 -20.27 13.27 -25.92
N LEU A 599 -19.92 14.26 -25.09
CA LEU A 599 -20.89 15.01 -24.30
C LEU A 599 -21.86 15.81 -25.17
N GLU A 600 -21.43 16.33 -26.33
CA GLU A 600 -22.31 17.07 -27.27
C GLU A 600 -23.31 16.15 -27.99
N GLU A 601 -23.00 14.87 -28.15
CA GLU A 601 -23.83 13.91 -28.88
C GLU A 601 -24.86 13.17 -27.99
N LEU A 602 -24.80 13.36 -26.66
CA LEU A 602 -25.68 12.67 -25.72
C LEU A 602 -27.12 13.18 -25.83
N GLU A 603 -28.04 12.24 -26.02
CA GLU A 603 -29.48 12.48 -25.97
C GLU A 603 -30.10 11.80 -24.74
N GLU A 604 -31.37 12.08 -24.46
CA GLU A 604 -32.12 11.54 -23.30
C GLU A 604 -32.11 10.00 -23.18
N ASN A 605 -31.90 9.26 -24.27
CA ASN A 605 -31.87 7.80 -24.22
C ASN A 605 -30.46 7.21 -23.94
N ASP A 606 -29.43 8.05 -23.86
CA ASP A 606 -28.03 7.63 -23.77
C ASP A 606 -27.53 7.50 -22.32
N VAL A 607 -28.43 7.18 -21.37
CA VAL A 607 -28.13 7.01 -19.94
C VAL A 607 -26.92 6.11 -19.64
N PRO A 608 -26.75 4.93 -20.29
CA PRO A 608 -25.57 4.09 -20.06
C PRO A 608 -24.26 4.75 -20.50
N LEU A 609 -24.29 5.52 -21.59
CA LEU A 609 -23.10 6.16 -22.16
C LEU A 609 -22.66 7.32 -21.27
N PHE A 610 -23.62 8.14 -20.81
CA PHE A 610 -23.34 9.20 -19.84
C PHE A 610 -22.71 8.64 -18.56
N MET A 611 -23.26 7.55 -18.00
CA MET A 611 -22.68 6.88 -16.83
C MET A 611 -21.22 6.49 -17.07
N MET A 612 -20.88 5.94 -18.24
CA MET A 612 -19.50 5.57 -18.54
C MET A 612 -18.59 6.79 -18.73
N ILE A 613 -19.08 7.86 -19.37
CA ILE A 613 -18.35 9.13 -19.47
C ILE A 613 -18.06 9.70 -18.07
N SER A 614 -19.04 9.71 -17.16
CA SER A 614 -18.83 10.15 -15.77
C SER A 614 -17.78 9.32 -15.04
N LYS A 615 -17.76 8.00 -15.25
CA LYS A 615 -16.72 7.12 -14.70
C LYS A 615 -15.34 7.41 -15.28
N VAL A 616 -15.25 7.73 -16.58
CA VAL A 616 -14.00 8.20 -17.21
C VAL A 616 -13.53 9.49 -16.54
N LEU A 617 -14.42 10.45 -16.28
CA LEU A 617 -14.08 11.71 -15.62
C LEU A 617 -13.53 11.50 -14.20
N CYS A 618 -14.10 10.58 -13.41
CA CYS A 618 -13.55 10.21 -12.09
C CYS A 618 -12.19 9.51 -12.19
N GLY A 619 -12.00 8.66 -13.21
CA GLY A 619 -10.69 8.06 -13.49
C GLY A 619 -9.64 9.11 -13.89
N LEU A 620 -10.08 10.15 -14.60
CA LEU A 620 -9.24 11.25 -15.06
C LEU A 620 -8.80 12.12 -13.89
N THR A 621 -9.69 12.57 -13.02
CA THR A 621 -9.37 13.36 -11.80
C THR A 621 -8.36 12.66 -10.89
N ALA A 622 -8.36 11.32 -10.85
CA ALA A 622 -7.40 10.53 -10.09
C ALA A 622 -6.09 10.21 -10.83
N SER A 623 -5.85 10.82 -11.99
CA SER A 623 -4.67 10.58 -12.83
C SER A 623 -3.89 11.88 -13.08
N THR A 624 -2.61 11.76 -13.43
CA THR A 624 -1.75 12.92 -13.75
C THR A 624 -2.20 13.67 -15.01
N LEU A 625 -3.01 13.03 -15.86
CA LEU A 625 -3.65 13.65 -17.03
C LEU A 625 -4.59 14.80 -16.66
N PHE A 626 -5.27 14.76 -15.50
CA PHE A 626 -6.16 15.84 -15.12
C PHE A 626 -5.41 17.16 -14.94
N ALA A 627 -4.24 17.11 -14.29
CA ALA A 627 -3.39 18.27 -14.12
C ALA A 627 -2.94 18.84 -15.47
N GLN A 628 -2.49 17.98 -16.38
CA GLN A 628 -2.01 18.38 -17.70
C GLN A 628 -3.11 19.01 -18.57
N LEU A 629 -4.34 18.50 -18.46
CA LEU A 629 -5.45 18.90 -19.31
C LEU A 629 -6.21 20.11 -18.78
N PHE A 630 -6.43 20.15 -17.47
CA PHE A 630 -7.41 21.05 -16.89
C PHE A 630 -6.83 22.11 -15.97
N LEU A 631 -5.54 22.05 -15.63
CA LEU A 631 -4.91 23.05 -14.78
C LEU A 631 -4.02 24.00 -15.60
N THR A 632 -3.99 25.25 -15.16
CA THR A 632 -3.08 26.28 -15.65
C THR A 632 -2.29 26.85 -14.48
N ILE A 633 -1.04 27.27 -14.71
CA ILE A 633 -0.22 27.89 -13.68
C ILE A 633 -0.08 29.38 -14.00
N GLY A 634 -0.49 30.24 -13.05
CA GLY A 634 -0.31 31.68 -13.12
C GLY A 634 1.11 32.12 -12.75
N ASP A 635 1.46 33.38 -13.05
CA ASP A 635 2.80 33.95 -12.78
C ASP A 635 3.18 33.95 -11.29
N ASP A 636 2.20 33.88 -10.39
CA ASP A 636 2.35 33.81 -8.93
C ASP A 636 2.35 32.35 -8.40
N ASN A 637 2.53 31.38 -9.29
CA ASN A 637 2.39 29.94 -9.05
C ASN A 637 0.99 29.52 -8.56
N SER A 638 -0.05 30.37 -8.67
CA SER A 638 -1.40 29.93 -8.38
C SER A 638 -1.89 28.96 -9.45
N VAL A 639 -2.59 27.93 -9.02
CA VAL A 639 -3.21 26.95 -9.91
C VAL A 639 -4.59 27.45 -10.29
N GLY A 640 -4.84 27.63 -11.58
CA GLY A 640 -6.13 27.93 -12.17
C GLY A 640 -6.70 26.74 -12.94
N LEU A 641 -7.92 26.89 -13.44
CA LEU A 641 -8.58 25.92 -14.31
C LEU A 641 -8.53 26.42 -15.77
N SER A 642 -8.27 25.51 -16.71
CA SER A 642 -8.13 25.83 -18.13
C SER A 642 -9.46 26.08 -18.82
N THR A 643 -9.43 26.64 -20.03
CA THR A 643 -10.61 26.77 -20.90
C THR A 643 -11.22 25.43 -21.31
N TYR A 644 -10.44 24.35 -21.34
CA TYR A 644 -10.97 22.99 -21.55
C TYR A 644 -11.84 22.55 -20.37
N PHE A 645 -11.49 22.98 -19.15
CA PHE A 645 -12.29 22.69 -17.97
C PHE A 645 -13.63 23.45 -18.03
N ASP A 646 -13.60 24.73 -18.38
CA ASP A 646 -14.82 25.54 -18.55
C ASP A 646 -15.78 24.91 -19.57
N THR A 647 -15.24 24.46 -20.71
CA THR A 647 -16.02 23.79 -21.76
C THR A 647 -16.58 22.44 -21.28
N LEU A 648 -15.80 21.68 -20.51
CA LEU A 648 -16.22 20.40 -19.95
C LEU A 648 -17.39 20.57 -18.98
N VAL A 649 -17.31 21.53 -18.05
CA VAL A 649 -18.36 21.75 -17.05
C VAL A 649 -19.63 22.32 -17.69
N GLU A 650 -19.51 23.23 -18.66
CA GLU A 650 -20.65 23.76 -19.41
C GLU A 650 -21.44 22.65 -20.11
N ARG A 651 -20.74 21.80 -20.88
CA ARG A 651 -21.37 20.67 -21.59
C ARG A 651 -21.98 19.66 -20.61
N SER A 652 -21.31 19.40 -19.50
CA SER A 652 -21.79 18.50 -18.46
C SER A 652 -23.09 18.99 -17.81
N SER A 653 -23.20 20.29 -17.51
CA SER A 653 -24.42 20.89 -16.98
C SER A 653 -25.59 20.79 -17.94
N ILE A 654 -25.36 20.98 -19.25
CA ILE A 654 -26.38 20.81 -20.28
C ILE A 654 -26.90 19.36 -20.29
N VAL A 655 -26.01 18.38 -20.26
CA VAL A 655 -26.36 16.95 -20.26
C VAL A 655 -27.18 16.57 -19.02
N ILE A 656 -26.78 17.03 -17.83
CA ILE A 656 -27.56 16.80 -16.60
C ILE A 656 -28.97 17.32 -16.75
N LYS A 657 -29.14 18.54 -17.25
CA LYS A 657 -30.46 19.13 -17.45
C LYS A 657 -31.33 18.34 -18.44
N ILE A 658 -30.75 17.84 -19.53
CA ILE A 658 -31.45 16.95 -20.48
C ILE A 658 -31.96 15.70 -19.75
N PHE A 659 -31.13 15.13 -18.87
CA PHE A 659 -31.43 13.87 -18.22
C PHE A 659 -32.43 14.00 -17.09
N THR A 660 -32.33 15.05 -16.27
CA THR A 660 -33.22 15.29 -15.13
C THR A 660 -34.58 15.83 -15.54
N THR A 661 -34.72 16.39 -16.75
CA THR A 661 -36.01 16.88 -17.27
C THR A 661 -36.72 15.90 -18.20
N SER A 662 -36.06 14.81 -18.63
CA SER A 662 -36.65 13.83 -19.54
C SER A 662 -37.23 12.62 -18.79
N PRO A 663 -38.54 12.32 -18.96
CA PRO A 663 -39.14 11.10 -18.43
C PRO A 663 -38.51 9.81 -19.00
N ALA A 664 -37.98 9.87 -20.22
CA ALA A 664 -37.31 8.72 -20.85
C ALA A 664 -36.05 8.35 -20.06
N SER A 665 -35.20 9.34 -19.76
CA SER A 665 -34.02 9.20 -18.91
C SER A 665 -34.37 8.68 -17.53
N GLN A 666 -35.32 9.33 -16.84
CA GLN A 666 -35.72 9.01 -15.47
C GLN A 666 -36.25 7.57 -15.33
N SER A 667 -36.90 7.05 -16.36
CA SER A 667 -37.42 5.67 -16.38
C SER A 667 -36.35 4.60 -16.64
N HIS A 668 -35.14 5.00 -17.06
CA HIS A 668 -34.08 4.07 -17.39
C HIS A 668 -33.47 3.44 -16.13
N LYS A 669 -33.27 2.11 -16.13
CA LYS A 669 -32.78 1.36 -14.96
C LYS A 669 -31.42 1.81 -14.40
N LEU A 670 -30.59 2.45 -15.22
CA LEU A 670 -29.26 2.97 -14.84
C LEU A 670 -29.26 4.46 -14.48
N TYR A 671 -30.42 5.12 -14.49
CA TYR A 671 -30.52 6.58 -14.28
C TYR A 671 -29.84 7.04 -12.99
N LYS A 672 -30.22 6.44 -11.85
CA LYS A 672 -29.62 6.73 -10.55
C LYS A 672 -28.12 6.43 -10.49
N SER A 673 -27.70 5.32 -11.10
CA SER A 673 -26.26 4.98 -11.20
C SER A 673 -25.47 5.98 -12.04
N ALA A 674 -26.09 6.56 -13.08
CA ALA A 674 -25.48 7.60 -13.90
C ALA A 674 -25.32 8.90 -13.11
N LEU A 675 -26.36 9.34 -12.40
CA LEU A 675 -26.29 10.51 -11.52
C LEU A 675 -25.27 10.34 -10.40
N SER A 676 -25.20 9.14 -9.79
CA SER A 676 -24.24 8.85 -8.72
C SER A 676 -22.79 8.86 -9.21
N ALA A 677 -22.54 8.33 -10.42
CA ALA A 677 -21.22 8.41 -11.05
C ALA A 677 -20.84 9.87 -11.38
N PHE A 678 -21.79 10.69 -11.80
CA PHE A 678 -21.56 12.11 -12.07
C PHE A 678 -21.34 12.94 -10.80
N ALA A 679 -22.13 12.71 -9.75
CA ALA A 679 -21.94 13.34 -8.45
C ALA A 679 -20.60 12.95 -7.81
N SER A 680 -20.10 11.74 -8.10
CA SER A 680 -18.75 11.30 -7.72
C SER A 680 -17.66 12.15 -8.38
N PHE A 681 -17.82 12.50 -9.67
CA PHE A 681 -16.90 13.40 -10.36
C PHE A 681 -16.85 14.79 -9.72
N ILE A 682 -18.01 15.37 -9.35
CA ILE A 682 -18.07 16.68 -8.67
C ILE A 682 -17.42 16.60 -7.28
N PHE A 683 -17.68 15.52 -6.54
CA PHE A 683 -16.98 15.27 -5.30
C PHE A 683 -15.45 15.20 -5.51
N ASP A 684 -15.00 14.47 -6.54
CA ASP A 684 -13.56 14.36 -6.83
C ASP A 684 -12.95 15.72 -7.18
N LEU A 685 -13.66 16.60 -7.89
CA LEU A 685 -13.21 17.97 -8.14
C LEU A 685 -13.01 18.78 -6.85
N SER A 686 -13.89 18.59 -5.86
CA SER A 686 -13.75 19.24 -4.54
C SER A 686 -12.64 18.62 -3.68
N ALA A 687 -12.42 17.31 -3.81
CA ALA A 687 -11.44 16.56 -3.06
C ALA A 687 -10.03 16.73 -3.64
N TYR A 688 -9.91 16.96 -4.96
CA TYR A 688 -8.64 17.04 -5.67
C TYR A 688 -7.64 18.04 -5.06
N PRO A 689 -8.01 19.30 -4.73
CA PRO A 689 -7.10 20.22 -4.03
C PRO A 689 -6.66 19.73 -2.65
N LEU A 690 -7.53 18.99 -1.95
CA LEU A 690 -7.27 18.44 -0.62
C LEU A 690 -6.35 17.21 -0.65
N SER A 691 -6.45 16.40 -1.71
CA SER A 691 -5.54 15.28 -1.99
C SER A 691 -4.19 15.75 -2.52
N ASN A 692 -4.16 16.88 -3.23
CA ASN A 692 -2.96 17.43 -3.87
C ASN A 692 -2.55 18.76 -3.21
N LYS A 693 -2.27 18.73 -1.90
CA LYS A 693 -1.93 19.93 -1.12
C LYS A 693 -0.72 20.70 -1.64
N SER A 694 0.11 20.09 -2.49
CA SER A 694 1.26 20.72 -3.15
C SER A 694 0.86 21.70 -4.24
N LEU A 695 -0.37 21.61 -4.76
CA LEU A 695 -0.92 22.54 -5.75
C LEU A 695 -1.49 23.77 -5.04
N ASN A 696 -1.00 24.95 -5.41
CA ASN A 696 -1.41 26.22 -4.83
C ASN A 696 -2.77 26.71 -5.37
N PHE A 697 -3.84 25.99 -5.02
CA PHE A 697 -5.21 26.43 -5.27
C PHE A 697 -5.59 27.55 -4.29
N ASN A 698 -6.03 28.69 -4.80
CA ASN A 698 -6.65 29.73 -3.99
C ASN A 698 -8.18 29.68 -4.10
N ALA A 699 -8.87 30.37 -3.19
CA ALA A 699 -10.34 30.42 -3.16
C ALA A 699 -10.97 30.94 -4.48
N GLY A 700 -10.25 31.81 -5.21
CA GLY A 700 -10.67 32.32 -6.51
C GLY A 700 -10.58 31.25 -7.61
N SER A 701 -9.50 30.47 -7.62
CA SER A 701 -9.27 29.39 -8.59
C SER A 701 -10.30 28.27 -8.53
N LEU A 702 -10.96 28.08 -7.38
CA LEU A 702 -11.97 27.05 -7.16
C LEU A 702 -13.41 27.56 -7.34
N GLN A 703 -13.60 28.85 -7.65
CA GLN A 703 -14.93 29.38 -7.98
C GLN A 703 -15.62 28.60 -9.10
N PRO A 704 -14.96 28.23 -10.22
CA PRO A 704 -15.62 27.46 -11.29
C PRO A 704 -16.16 26.11 -10.81
N VAL A 705 -15.45 25.44 -9.88
CA VAL A 705 -15.92 24.17 -9.30
C VAL A 705 -17.13 24.40 -8.40
N SER A 706 -17.13 25.47 -7.59
CA SER A 706 -18.27 25.82 -6.75
C SER A 706 -19.50 26.19 -7.57
N SER A 707 -19.34 27.02 -8.61
CA SER A 707 -20.45 27.39 -9.50
C SER A 707 -21.00 26.17 -10.23
N PHE A 708 -20.13 25.30 -10.75
CA PHE A 708 -20.54 24.06 -11.40
C PHE A 708 -21.33 23.15 -10.45
N LEU A 709 -20.89 23.00 -9.20
CA LEU A 709 -21.61 22.24 -8.19
C LEU A 709 -23.00 22.83 -7.93
N ASP A 710 -23.11 24.13 -7.74
CA ASP A 710 -24.40 24.79 -7.48
C ASP A 710 -25.36 24.64 -8.66
N ASP A 711 -24.88 24.80 -9.90
CA ASP A 711 -25.67 24.69 -11.11
C ASP A 711 -26.30 23.30 -11.28
N VAL A 712 -25.54 22.24 -11.02
CA VAL A 712 -26.02 20.84 -11.21
C VAL A 712 -26.73 20.29 -9.98
N ALA A 713 -26.47 20.81 -8.78
CA ALA A 713 -27.10 20.32 -7.57
C ALA A 713 -28.62 20.58 -7.56
N GLU A 714 -29.07 21.72 -8.08
CA GLU A 714 -30.50 22.03 -8.19
C GLU A 714 -31.29 20.97 -8.97
N ASP A 715 -30.67 20.39 -9.99
CA ASP A 715 -31.27 19.36 -10.84
C ASP A 715 -31.19 17.95 -10.21
N ILE A 716 -30.19 17.66 -9.36
CA ILE A 716 -29.92 16.30 -8.86
C ILE A 716 -30.55 16.01 -7.50
N ILE A 717 -30.72 17.01 -6.63
CA ILE A 717 -31.06 16.79 -5.21
C ILE A 717 -32.36 16.02 -4.97
N ASN A 718 -33.31 16.07 -5.90
CA ASN A 718 -34.61 15.38 -5.79
C ASN A 718 -34.65 14.02 -6.51
N GLU A 719 -33.58 13.65 -7.21
CA GLU A 719 -33.55 12.49 -8.10
C GLU A 719 -32.93 11.25 -7.43
N ASP A 720 -31.83 11.44 -6.69
CA ASP A 720 -31.07 10.35 -6.07
C ASP A 720 -30.38 10.79 -4.77
N GLU A 721 -30.59 9.98 -3.72
CA GLU A 721 -30.08 10.23 -2.37
C GLU A 721 -28.55 10.15 -2.30
N GLU A 722 -27.96 9.11 -2.90
CA GLU A 722 -26.51 8.90 -2.86
C GLU A 722 -25.76 9.99 -3.63
N SER A 723 -26.33 10.43 -4.75
CA SER A 723 -25.85 11.58 -5.51
C SER A 723 -25.90 12.85 -4.67
N THR A 724 -27.02 13.09 -3.98
CA THR A 724 -27.19 14.25 -3.09
C THR A 724 -26.17 14.26 -1.95
N TYR A 725 -25.92 13.10 -1.33
CA TYR A 725 -24.93 12.97 -0.27
C TYR A 725 -23.54 13.41 -0.74
N ARG A 726 -23.11 12.96 -1.92
CA ARG A 726 -21.81 13.31 -2.52
C ARG A 726 -21.70 14.81 -2.78
N LEU A 727 -22.76 15.44 -3.26
CA LEU A 727 -22.80 16.89 -3.48
C LEU A 727 -22.72 17.69 -2.17
N CYS A 728 -23.40 17.26 -1.11
CA CYS A 728 -23.30 17.90 0.20
C CYS A 728 -21.88 17.80 0.77
N VAL A 729 -21.23 16.64 0.61
CA VAL A 729 -19.83 16.48 1.05
C VAL A 729 -18.88 17.33 0.20
N ALA A 730 -19.10 17.40 -1.11
CA ALA A 730 -18.33 18.24 -2.01
C ALA A 730 -18.45 19.73 -1.66
N PHE A 731 -19.64 20.18 -1.31
CA PHE A 731 -19.87 21.54 -0.80
C PHE A 731 -19.09 21.81 0.50
N GLY A 732 -19.07 20.84 1.43
CA GLY A 732 -18.28 20.93 2.66
C GLY A 732 -16.78 21.06 2.42
N ASN A 733 -16.24 20.29 1.47
CA ASN A 733 -14.86 20.42 1.03
C ASN A 733 -14.54 21.81 0.49
N LEU A 734 -15.39 22.35 -0.40
CA LEU A 734 -15.22 23.69 -0.97
C LEU A 734 -15.32 24.80 0.09
N LYS A 735 -16.16 24.61 1.12
CA LYS A 735 -16.25 25.52 2.27
C LYS A 735 -14.96 25.51 3.10
N VAL A 736 -14.37 24.34 3.34
CA VAL A 736 -13.05 24.21 4.00
C VAL A 736 -11.94 24.89 3.19
N LEU A 737 -12.00 24.78 1.86
CA LEU A 737 -11.06 25.43 0.94
C LEU A 737 -11.31 26.94 0.78
N GLY A 738 -12.36 27.50 1.40
CA GLY A 738 -12.73 28.91 1.28
C GLY A 738 -13.28 29.30 -0.09
N ALA A 739 -13.59 28.33 -0.95
CA ALA A 739 -14.14 28.55 -2.29
C ALA A 739 -15.62 28.97 -2.27
N THR A 740 -16.33 28.73 -1.17
CA THR A 740 -17.70 29.23 -0.98
C THR A 740 -17.95 29.56 0.48
N ASN A 741 -18.75 30.60 0.74
CA ASN A 741 -19.04 31.10 2.08
C ASN A 741 -20.53 31.15 2.41
N SER A 742 -21.41 31.05 1.42
CA SER A 742 -22.87 31.12 1.59
C SER A 742 -23.53 29.79 1.29
N ASN A 743 -24.43 29.36 2.17
CA ASN A 743 -25.19 28.13 1.94
C ASN A 743 -26.21 28.35 0.79
N PRO A 744 -26.17 27.53 -0.27
CA PRO A 744 -27.06 27.64 -1.43
C PRO A 744 -28.46 27.12 -1.13
N GLN A 745 -29.44 27.49 -1.95
CA GLN A 745 -30.84 27.11 -1.74
C GLN A 745 -31.08 25.60 -1.86
N TRP A 746 -30.33 24.92 -2.73
CA TRP A 746 -30.42 23.46 -2.89
C TRP A 746 -30.02 22.72 -1.60
N LEU A 747 -29.07 23.25 -0.82
CA LEU A 747 -28.64 22.65 0.46
C LEU A 747 -29.75 22.72 1.52
N SER A 748 -30.45 23.86 1.63
CA SER A 748 -31.63 23.97 2.50
C SER A 748 -32.80 23.10 2.03
N THR A 749 -32.83 22.74 0.74
CA THR A 749 -33.83 21.83 0.19
C THR A 749 -33.46 20.39 0.53
N SER A 750 -32.19 20.00 0.39
CA SER A 750 -31.71 18.66 0.74
C SER A 750 -31.89 18.36 2.22
N GLU A 751 -31.68 19.35 3.11
CA GLU A 751 -31.91 19.20 4.56
C GLU A 751 -33.36 18.84 4.91
N LYS A 752 -34.33 19.31 4.12
CA LYS A 752 -35.75 18.98 4.30
C LYS A 752 -36.11 17.61 3.74
N VAL A 753 -35.40 17.15 2.71
CA VAL A 753 -35.68 15.88 2.01
C VAL A 753 -35.01 14.70 2.70
N TYR A 754 -33.74 14.83 3.09
CA TYR A 754 -32.93 13.74 3.62
C TYR A 754 -32.64 13.92 5.11
N THR A 755 -33.21 13.05 5.93
CA THR A 755 -33.17 13.16 7.41
C THR A 755 -32.35 12.05 8.09
N GLU A 756 -31.70 11.20 7.30
CA GLU A 756 -30.90 10.07 7.79
C GLU A 756 -29.67 10.52 8.57
N ALA A 757 -29.17 9.66 9.47
CA ALA A 757 -28.06 9.98 10.37
C ALA A 757 -26.81 10.51 9.64
N ARG A 758 -26.44 9.89 8.51
CA ARG A 758 -25.30 10.31 7.68
C ARG A 758 -25.44 11.74 7.15
N PHE A 759 -26.65 12.16 6.81
CA PHE A 759 -26.92 13.52 6.34
C PHE A 759 -26.97 14.52 7.49
N GLN A 760 -27.51 14.12 8.65
CA GLN A 760 -27.53 14.98 9.85
C GLN A 760 -26.13 15.33 10.33
N GLU A 761 -25.19 14.40 10.24
CA GLU A 761 -23.77 14.65 10.52
C GLU A 761 -23.18 15.69 9.55
N VAL A 762 -23.49 15.55 8.26
CA VAL A 762 -23.09 16.51 7.21
C VAL A 762 -23.65 17.90 7.48
N TYR A 763 -24.96 18.04 7.70
CA TYR A 763 -25.59 19.35 7.92
C TYR A 763 -25.15 20.00 9.23
N LYS A 764 -24.84 19.21 10.26
CA LYS A 764 -24.31 19.73 11.53
C LYS A 764 -22.88 20.25 11.38
N ALA A 765 -22.10 19.67 10.48
CA ALA A 765 -20.73 20.07 10.19
C ALA A 765 -20.63 21.26 9.22
N LEU A 766 -21.65 21.46 8.37
CA LEU A 766 -21.80 22.60 7.45
C LEU A 766 -22.39 23.83 8.15
#